data_AF-A0A1H1AIP1-F1
#
_entry.id   AF-A0A1H1AIP1-F1
#
_cell.length_a   1.000
_cell.length_b   1.000
_cell.length_c   1.000
_cell.angle_alpha   90.00
_cell.angle_beta   90.00
_cell.angle_gamma   90.00
#
_symmetry.space_group_name_H-M   'P 1'
#
loop_
_entity.id
_entity.type
_entity.pdbx_description
1 polymer ?
#
loop_
_entity_poly.entity_id
_entity_poly.type
_entity_poly.pdbx_seq_one_letter_code
_entity_poly.pdbx_strand_id
1 'polypeptide(L)'
;MSRSARLLCVLTLLIAITGLPVPSGAGLPDAQFVRITVDEVTSRVTENSPNEVVVRGDVENFGDRDVSDLDLRIQRAPAVSTSAQLRSDLVADNNVYDTLGRFEPVSKVLKPGQRTAFTVTIPVRATPTTRGPTLGIDRPGVYPLLLNLNGKPAYGGTARLDDSRTLLPVLGLPEGGSDDAGTVDKAVTTSPAQVTLLWPLADNPKLAGGVPGGGDTPVRLVDDALAGSLGEGGRLDGLLSAYEDATRGPDPRRTALRTAACLAIDPDLLVTVQAMTAPYRVARNPADPRGPSSAGTGSDAAGAWLERLKRVAADSCVVALPFGQVDLEALGRSAEPSLQRAALDTPSDVIDSILGVQSVRGVAIPASGQLLADGAGQLRASDIGATVVAATTVKAPAQGRGTPSGIVNVGQGIGAAVFDPSVSAALAAMGDVPDGAERGVVPGPTGTVPTSSTFTVGEESAVMRRQAAVGAVTAAALDPTQRYAPPDGWAASTAVDPVAQVTGRTTLIAPPQVWAAGPQDARAVLDAVSAQFGAGLAQPRTFRDLTASAQSTGRDPARAADPWTLRQAPESAPSRVPDRIVTAAAAHVRQVDQLGAALLPLPKTPLTPRMYTSPLREDAVRALRWAPSRSAVDGDASIRLSATRASMAAQLRSVGFVTPGGAYTLASDKSPLLIVARNDLPLPIRTVIDWSAPEGVTIDASEVQELPARGTRQIELPTTVDYSRQISVQLTLRSSSNMPLGDPISVSVHSNAYGKSLFWITCGAGILLVLLAGRRLWRRYRGRPDPADADRPPADEHEKRIANSYAAHRPPAPHETPEPKDT
;
A
#
# COMPACT_ATOMS: atom_id res chain seq x y z
N MET A 1 40.87 -59.33 22.95
CA MET A 1 39.61 -58.73 22.47
C MET A 1 38.74 -58.29 23.64
N SER A 2 39.09 -57.22 24.34
CA SER A 2 38.21 -56.49 25.27
C SER A 2 38.96 -55.22 25.72
N ARG A 3 38.23 -54.18 26.09
CA ARG A 3 38.65 -52.81 26.47
C ARG A 3 38.61 -51.76 25.34
N SER A 4 39.28 -51.92 24.21
CA SER A 4 39.31 -50.87 23.17
C SER A 4 37.98 -50.66 22.44
N ALA A 5 37.18 -51.71 22.27
CA ALA A 5 35.87 -51.62 21.60
C ALA A 5 34.76 -50.99 22.49
N ARG A 6 34.92 -51.01 23.82
CA ARG A 6 33.93 -50.42 24.74
C ARG A 6 34.11 -48.91 24.92
N LEU A 7 35.34 -48.39 24.77
CA LEU A 7 35.59 -46.95 24.86
C LEU A 7 35.07 -46.21 23.62
N LEU A 8 35.14 -46.84 22.45
CA LEU A 8 34.67 -46.25 21.19
C LEU A 8 33.14 -46.17 21.10
N CYS A 9 32.41 -47.17 21.62
CA CYS A 9 30.94 -47.15 21.67
C CYS A 9 30.36 -46.18 22.71
N VAL A 10 31.08 -45.90 23.80
CA VAL A 10 30.61 -44.91 24.80
C VAL A 10 30.84 -43.48 24.31
N LEU A 11 31.91 -43.23 23.53
CA LEU A 11 32.19 -41.91 22.96
C LEU A 11 31.23 -41.53 21.81
N THR A 12 30.83 -42.50 20.98
CA THR A 12 29.83 -42.28 19.91
C THR A 12 28.41 -42.11 20.45
N LEU A 13 28.07 -42.77 21.57
CA LEU A 13 26.75 -42.61 22.19
C LEU A 13 26.61 -41.25 22.93
N LEU A 14 27.71 -40.66 23.42
CA LEU A 14 27.66 -39.33 24.06
C LEU A 14 27.46 -38.19 23.06
N ILE A 15 28.01 -38.31 21.84
CA ILE A 15 27.85 -37.30 20.77
C ILE A 15 26.42 -37.30 20.20
N ALA A 16 25.72 -38.44 20.26
CA ALA A 16 24.34 -38.56 19.77
C ALA A 16 23.27 -37.95 20.70
N ILE A 17 23.60 -37.66 21.96
CA ILE A 17 22.62 -37.20 22.97
C ILE A 17 22.69 -35.68 23.19
N THR A 18 23.78 -35.01 22.82
CA THR A 18 23.87 -33.54 22.83
C THR A 18 23.60 -33.00 21.44
N GLY A 19 22.34 -32.76 21.11
CA GLY A 19 21.89 -32.12 19.86
C GLY A 19 22.30 -30.64 19.74
N LEU A 20 23.60 -30.35 19.86
CA LEU A 20 24.15 -29.06 19.47
C LEU A 20 24.36 -29.09 17.95
N PRO A 21 23.75 -28.17 17.19
CA PRO A 21 24.02 -28.07 15.77
C PRO A 21 25.51 -27.75 15.60
N VAL A 22 26.25 -28.66 14.97
CA VAL A 22 27.56 -28.30 14.40
C VAL A 22 27.24 -27.39 13.22
N PRO A 23 27.64 -26.10 13.23
CA PRO A 23 27.52 -25.28 12.06
C PRO A 23 28.45 -25.87 10.99
N SER A 24 27.87 -26.52 9.99
CA SER A 24 28.54 -26.78 8.73
C SER A 24 28.81 -25.42 8.08
N GLY A 25 30.08 -25.01 8.07
CA GLY A 25 30.55 -23.80 7.38
C GLY A 25 30.92 -22.64 8.31
N ALA A 26 32.01 -22.77 9.05
CA ALA A 26 32.80 -21.61 9.44
C ALA A 26 33.93 -21.42 8.42
N GLY A 27 33.58 -21.01 7.19
CA GLY A 27 34.50 -20.20 6.41
C GLY A 27 34.58 -18.86 7.13
N LEU A 28 35.79 -18.42 7.51
CA LEU A 28 36.00 -17.02 7.85
C LEU A 28 35.39 -16.17 6.72
N PRO A 29 34.67 -15.07 7.01
CA PRO A 29 34.30 -14.15 5.94
C PRO A 29 35.58 -13.80 5.17
N ASP A 30 35.55 -13.90 3.84
CA ASP A 30 36.64 -13.39 3.01
C ASP A 30 36.84 -11.94 3.45
N ALA A 31 37.96 -11.67 4.13
CA ALA A 31 38.23 -10.35 4.66
C ALA A 31 38.46 -9.44 3.45
N GLN A 32 37.43 -8.71 3.03
CA GLN A 32 37.57 -7.68 2.01
C GLN A 32 38.38 -6.53 2.61
N PHE A 33 39.49 -6.19 1.96
CA PHE A 33 40.38 -5.10 2.37
C PHE A 33 40.23 -3.87 1.48
N VAL A 34 39.76 -4.07 0.25
CA VAL A 34 39.65 -3.02 -0.76
C VAL A 34 38.30 -3.07 -1.43
N ARG A 35 37.83 -1.93 -1.95
CA ARG A 35 36.59 -1.77 -2.69
C ARG A 35 36.83 -1.03 -4.00
N ILE A 36 36.27 -1.54 -5.08
CA ILE A 36 36.20 -0.88 -6.38
C ILE A 36 34.94 0.00 -6.38
N THR A 37 35.11 1.27 -6.71
CA THR A 37 34.00 2.17 -7.06
C THR A 37 34.16 2.59 -8.50
N VAL A 38 33.13 2.39 -9.32
CA VAL A 38 33.13 2.73 -10.74
C VAL A 38 32.29 3.97 -10.98
N ASP A 39 32.90 4.95 -11.64
CA ASP A 39 32.27 6.23 -11.98
C ASP A 39 31.84 6.29 -13.46
N GLU A 40 32.52 5.56 -14.33
CA GLU A 40 32.25 5.56 -15.77
C GLU A 40 32.51 4.19 -16.40
N VAL A 41 31.63 3.80 -17.33
CA VAL A 41 31.78 2.61 -18.16
C VAL A 41 31.21 2.89 -19.55
N THR A 42 31.85 2.36 -20.60
CA THR A 42 31.30 2.41 -21.97
C THR A 42 29.86 1.88 -21.99
N SER A 43 28.90 2.75 -22.31
CA SER A 43 27.48 2.42 -22.14
C SER A 43 26.91 1.49 -23.20
N ARG A 44 27.47 1.52 -24.41
CA ARG A 44 27.08 0.69 -25.56
C ARG A 44 28.17 0.71 -26.61
N VAL A 45 28.18 -0.29 -27.48
CA VAL A 45 29.01 -0.33 -28.68
C VAL A 45 28.12 -0.26 -29.92
N THR A 46 28.49 0.62 -30.85
CA THR A 46 27.87 0.79 -32.17
C THR A 46 28.96 0.83 -33.24
N GLU A 47 28.57 0.80 -34.51
CA GLU A 47 29.48 0.92 -35.65
C GLU A 47 30.37 2.17 -35.58
N ASN A 48 29.81 3.28 -35.09
CA ASN A 48 30.51 4.56 -34.97
C ASN A 48 31.26 4.72 -33.64
N SER A 49 31.24 3.69 -32.78
CA SER A 49 31.95 3.74 -31.51
C SER A 49 33.45 3.49 -31.72
N PRO A 50 34.32 4.06 -30.87
CA PRO A 50 35.71 3.61 -30.78
C PRO A 50 35.79 2.10 -30.55
N ASN A 51 36.83 1.45 -31.07
CA ASN A 51 37.08 0.02 -30.82
C ASN A 51 37.68 -0.24 -29.43
N GLU A 52 37.05 0.28 -28.38
CA GLU A 52 37.50 0.15 -26.99
C GLU A 52 36.34 0.22 -25.99
N VAL A 53 36.48 -0.56 -24.92
CA VAL A 53 35.67 -0.47 -23.71
C VAL A 53 36.54 0.16 -22.64
N VAL A 54 36.07 1.27 -22.08
CA VAL A 54 36.76 2.05 -21.07
C VAL A 54 35.98 1.94 -19.77
N VAL A 55 36.68 1.68 -18.67
CA VAL A 55 36.14 1.71 -17.30
C VAL A 55 37.02 2.62 -16.45
N ARG A 56 36.39 3.56 -15.74
CA ARG A 56 37.06 4.50 -14.83
C ARG A 56 36.44 4.45 -13.44
N GLY A 57 37.26 4.66 -12.43
CA GLY A 57 36.82 4.71 -11.06
C GLY A 57 37.99 4.77 -10.08
N ASP A 58 37.73 4.39 -8.85
CA ASP A 58 38.69 4.38 -7.75
C ASP A 58 38.73 3.02 -7.03
N VAL A 59 39.89 2.71 -6.46
CA VAL A 59 40.06 1.63 -5.49
C VAL A 59 40.34 2.25 -4.13
N GLU A 60 39.53 1.90 -3.12
CA GLU A 60 39.69 2.31 -1.73
C GLU A 60 40.15 1.13 -0.88
N ASN A 61 41.19 1.31 -0.06
CA ASN A 61 41.52 0.37 1.01
C ASN A 61 40.76 0.76 2.28
N PHE A 62 39.66 0.07 2.57
CA PHE A 62 38.89 0.27 3.81
C PHE A 62 39.31 -0.70 4.92
N GLY A 63 40.28 -1.58 4.64
CA GLY A 63 40.84 -2.53 5.58
C GLY A 63 41.81 -1.92 6.60
N ASP A 64 42.39 -2.79 7.43
CA ASP A 64 43.28 -2.44 8.53
C ASP A 64 44.78 -2.56 8.20
N ARG A 65 45.12 -2.91 6.96
CA ARG A 65 46.49 -3.22 6.53
C ARG A 65 46.80 -2.74 5.13
N ASP A 66 48.09 -2.61 4.82
CA ASP A 66 48.57 -2.29 3.48
C ASP A 66 48.25 -3.42 2.49
N VAL A 67 47.93 -3.04 1.26
CA VAL A 67 47.75 -3.96 0.12
C VAL A 67 48.77 -3.56 -0.95
N SER A 68 49.59 -4.51 -1.42
CA SER A 68 50.57 -4.27 -2.48
C SER A 68 50.14 -4.88 -3.82
N ASP A 69 50.77 -4.42 -4.89
CA ASP A 69 50.66 -4.98 -6.25
C ASP A 69 49.20 -5.09 -6.74
N LEU A 70 48.47 -3.97 -6.66
CA LEU A 70 47.09 -3.91 -7.11
C LEU A 70 47.04 -3.84 -8.63
N ASP A 71 46.43 -4.84 -9.24
CA ASP A 71 46.25 -4.95 -10.69
C ASP A 71 44.77 -5.21 -11.03
N LEU A 72 44.26 -4.51 -12.05
CA LEU A 72 42.90 -4.67 -12.56
C LEU A 72 42.89 -5.32 -13.95
N ARG A 73 41.83 -6.05 -14.26
CA ARG A 73 41.54 -6.47 -15.65
C ARG A 73 40.05 -6.53 -15.92
N ILE A 74 39.67 -6.32 -17.17
CA ILE A 74 38.32 -6.60 -17.67
C ILE A 74 38.28 -8.03 -18.21
N GLN A 75 37.22 -8.76 -17.89
CA GLN A 75 36.90 -10.08 -18.40
C GLN A 75 35.49 -10.07 -19.00
N ARG A 76 35.22 -11.01 -19.90
CA ARG A 76 33.93 -11.12 -20.59
C ARG A 76 33.43 -12.57 -20.58
N ALA A 77 32.14 -12.74 -20.33
CA ALA A 77 31.43 -14.00 -20.53
C ALA A 77 30.79 -14.06 -21.94
N PRO A 78 30.39 -15.25 -22.43
CA PRO A 78 29.57 -15.37 -23.64
C PRO A 78 28.37 -14.42 -23.68
N ALA A 79 27.91 -14.05 -24.88
CA ALA A 79 26.70 -13.25 -25.03
C ALA A 79 25.51 -13.95 -24.35
N VAL A 80 24.67 -13.17 -23.68
CA VAL A 80 23.45 -13.63 -23.03
C VAL A 80 22.55 -14.34 -24.04
N SER A 81 22.12 -15.56 -23.71
CA SER A 81 21.30 -16.41 -24.59
C SER A 81 19.88 -16.63 -24.09
N THR A 82 19.62 -16.31 -22.81
CA THR A 82 18.30 -16.41 -22.17
C THR A 82 18.04 -15.21 -21.28
N SER A 83 16.77 -14.87 -21.05
CA SER A 83 16.36 -13.82 -20.11
C SER A 83 17.02 -13.95 -18.72
N ALA A 84 17.07 -15.16 -18.15
CA ALA A 84 17.60 -15.39 -16.81
C ALA A 84 19.08 -14.99 -16.67
N GLN A 85 19.87 -15.14 -17.74
CA GLN A 85 21.29 -14.80 -17.78
C GLN A 85 21.58 -13.31 -17.64
N LEU A 86 20.60 -12.43 -17.90
CA LEU A 86 20.70 -10.99 -17.60
C LEU A 86 20.96 -10.73 -16.11
N ARG A 87 20.69 -11.72 -15.26
CA ARG A 87 20.85 -11.64 -13.80
C ARG A 87 21.80 -12.71 -13.28
N SER A 88 21.63 -13.97 -13.67
CA SER A 88 22.43 -15.07 -13.13
C SER A 88 23.92 -14.94 -13.44
N ASP A 89 24.29 -14.42 -14.61
CA ASP A 89 25.72 -14.31 -14.98
C ASP A 89 26.43 -13.22 -14.17
N LEU A 90 25.68 -12.23 -13.66
CA LEU A 90 26.20 -11.18 -12.77
C LEU A 90 26.41 -11.66 -11.32
N VAL A 91 25.97 -12.87 -10.98
CA VAL A 91 26.22 -13.50 -9.67
C VAL A 91 26.93 -14.84 -9.80
N ALA A 92 27.27 -15.23 -11.03
CA ALA A 92 27.96 -16.47 -11.31
C ALA A 92 29.43 -16.40 -10.89
N ASP A 93 30.01 -17.59 -10.73
CA ASP A 93 31.45 -17.74 -10.51
C ASP A 93 32.25 -17.14 -11.67
N ASN A 94 33.48 -16.70 -11.36
CA ASN A 94 34.35 -16.05 -12.35
C ASN A 94 34.73 -16.96 -13.52
N ASN A 95 34.60 -18.27 -13.40
CA ASN A 95 34.88 -19.23 -14.48
C ASN A 95 33.94 -19.05 -15.68
N VAL A 96 32.79 -18.39 -15.51
CA VAL A 96 31.88 -18.03 -16.60
C VAL A 96 32.49 -16.91 -17.49
N TYR A 97 33.42 -16.12 -16.96
CA TYR A 97 34.11 -15.04 -17.66
C TYR A 97 35.42 -15.55 -18.27
N ASP A 98 35.30 -16.36 -19.31
CA ASP A 98 36.40 -17.09 -19.95
C ASP A 98 37.37 -16.22 -20.78
N THR A 99 36.93 -15.03 -21.19
CA THR A 99 37.71 -14.15 -22.04
C THR A 99 38.44 -13.14 -21.18
N LEU A 100 39.76 -13.29 -21.10
CA LEU A 100 40.59 -12.57 -20.15
C LEU A 100 41.34 -11.40 -20.79
N GLY A 101 41.09 -10.20 -20.30
CA GLY A 101 41.95 -9.04 -20.55
C GLY A 101 43.30 -9.15 -19.86
N ARG A 102 44.21 -8.23 -20.20
CA ARG A 102 45.51 -8.10 -19.55
C ARG A 102 45.32 -7.43 -18.18
N PHE A 103 46.13 -7.83 -17.20
CA PHE A 103 46.26 -7.09 -15.95
C PHE A 103 47.00 -5.76 -16.17
N GLU A 104 46.38 -4.67 -15.71
CA GLU A 104 46.90 -3.31 -15.71
C GLU A 104 47.22 -2.88 -14.27
N PRO A 105 48.43 -2.38 -14.01
CA PRO A 105 48.83 -1.97 -12.67
C PRO A 105 48.11 -0.69 -12.25
N VAL A 106 47.47 -0.76 -11.08
CA VAL A 106 46.75 0.36 -10.46
C VAL A 106 47.63 1.06 -9.43
N SER A 107 48.18 0.30 -8.49
CA SER A 107 49.05 0.84 -7.44
C SER A 107 50.02 -0.21 -6.91
N LYS A 108 51.24 0.22 -6.59
CA LYS A 108 52.24 -0.64 -5.96
C LYS A 108 51.92 -0.94 -4.50
N VAL A 109 51.39 0.05 -3.77
CA VAL A 109 50.98 -0.07 -2.37
C VAL A 109 49.83 0.90 -2.12
N LEU A 110 48.76 0.41 -1.49
CA LEU A 110 47.62 1.19 -1.03
C LEU A 110 47.47 0.99 0.49
N LYS A 111 47.69 2.05 1.27
CA LYS A 111 47.59 2.01 2.74
C LYS A 111 46.13 2.09 3.22
N PRO A 112 45.83 1.69 4.46
CA PRO A 112 44.51 1.87 5.06
C PRO A 112 43.98 3.31 4.91
N GLY A 113 42.71 3.43 4.49
CA GLY A 113 42.02 4.68 4.24
C GLY A 113 42.44 5.43 2.97
N GLN A 114 43.39 4.91 2.18
CA GLN A 114 43.80 5.54 0.93
C GLN A 114 42.92 5.11 -0.24
N ARG A 115 42.80 6.03 -1.20
CA ARG A 115 42.11 5.82 -2.48
C ARG A 115 43.07 6.11 -3.64
N THR A 116 42.90 5.39 -4.73
CA THR A 116 43.63 5.62 -5.98
C THR A 116 42.72 5.42 -7.18
N ALA A 117 42.80 6.34 -8.14
CA ALA A 117 42.04 6.25 -9.38
C ALA A 117 42.63 5.22 -10.33
N PHE A 118 41.79 4.66 -11.20
CA PHE A 118 42.19 3.80 -12.30
C PHE A 118 41.46 4.14 -13.60
N THR A 119 42.05 3.74 -14.71
CA THR A 119 41.40 3.69 -16.02
C THR A 119 41.89 2.43 -16.71
N VAL A 120 40.97 1.53 -17.05
CA VAL A 120 41.27 0.27 -17.75
C VAL A 120 40.60 0.30 -19.10
N THR A 121 41.34 -0.08 -20.15
CA THR A 121 40.85 -0.04 -21.53
C THR A 121 41.13 -1.37 -22.23
N ILE A 122 40.11 -1.93 -22.89
CA ILE A 122 40.24 -3.16 -23.65
C ILE A 122 39.57 -3.03 -25.03
N PRO A 123 40.21 -3.44 -26.14
CA PRO A 123 39.58 -3.41 -27.44
C PRO A 123 38.35 -4.33 -27.52
N VAL A 124 37.29 -3.88 -28.21
CA VAL A 124 36.07 -4.68 -28.42
C VAL A 124 36.38 -5.92 -29.27
N ARG A 125 37.07 -5.71 -30.39
CA ARG A 125 37.48 -6.77 -31.33
C ARG A 125 38.91 -6.56 -31.83
N ALA A 126 39.48 -7.61 -32.41
CA ALA A 126 40.78 -7.54 -33.06
C ALA A 126 40.70 -6.74 -34.37
N THR A 127 41.72 -5.93 -34.61
CA THR A 127 41.98 -5.21 -35.88
C THR A 127 43.42 -5.51 -36.29
N PRO A 128 43.83 -5.21 -37.53
CA PRO A 128 45.22 -5.37 -37.97
C PRO A 128 46.24 -4.61 -37.09
N THR A 129 45.80 -3.58 -36.37
CA THR A 129 46.65 -2.76 -35.49
C THR A 129 46.59 -3.19 -34.02
N THR A 130 45.65 -4.05 -33.65
CA THR A 130 45.45 -4.46 -32.27
C THR A 130 46.59 -5.38 -31.81
N ARG A 131 47.22 -5.03 -30.69
CA ARG A 131 48.24 -5.84 -30.03
C ARG A 131 47.74 -6.28 -28.66
N GLY A 132 47.77 -7.58 -28.38
CA GLY A 132 47.35 -8.13 -27.08
C GLY A 132 45.89 -8.60 -27.06
N PRO A 133 45.35 -8.92 -25.87
CA PRO A 133 44.00 -9.46 -25.73
C PRO A 133 42.92 -8.44 -26.08
N THR A 134 41.78 -8.93 -26.57
CA THR A 134 40.57 -8.14 -26.83
C THR A 134 39.39 -8.80 -26.13
N LEU A 135 38.23 -8.15 -26.12
CA LEU A 135 37.00 -8.77 -25.65
C LEU A 135 36.50 -9.88 -26.60
N GLY A 136 37.06 -10.01 -27.81
CA GLY A 136 36.67 -11.05 -28.76
C GLY A 136 35.20 -10.97 -29.15
N ILE A 137 34.63 -9.76 -29.21
CA ILE A 137 33.23 -9.56 -29.58
C ILE A 137 33.13 -9.56 -31.11
N ASP A 138 32.47 -10.57 -31.63
CA ASP A 138 32.35 -10.90 -33.06
C ASP A 138 30.94 -10.67 -33.63
N ARG A 139 29.99 -10.24 -32.79
CA ARG A 139 28.62 -9.93 -33.19
C ARG A 139 27.88 -9.03 -32.20
N PRO A 140 26.77 -8.39 -32.63
CA PRO A 140 25.81 -7.76 -31.74
C PRO A 140 25.23 -8.72 -30.69
N GLY A 141 24.96 -8.18 -29.51
CA GLY A 141 24.44 -8.94 -28.38
C GLY A 141 24.64 -8.20 -27.07
N VAL A 142 24.24 -8.82 -25.96
CA VAL A 142 24.50 -8.31 -24.61
C VAL A 142 25.53 -9.21 -23.95
N TYR A 143 26.65 -8.63 -23.53
CA TYR A 143 27.80 -9.37 -23.00
C TYR A 143 28.01 -9.04 -21.52
N PRO A 144 28.02 -10.03 -20.62
CA PRO A 144 28.43 -9.81 -19.24
C PRO A 144 29.92 -9.48 -19.15
N LEU A 145 30.24 -8.42 -18.40
CA LEU A 145 31.59 -7.97 -18.11
C LEU A 145 31.89 -8.10 -16.62
N LEU A 146 33.13 -8.45 -16.31
CA LEU A 146 33.67 -8.55 -14.95
C LEU A 146 34.95 -7.71 -14.87
N LEU A 147 34.95 -6.72 -14.00
CA LEU A 147 36.14 -6.00 -13.55
C LEU A 147 36.71 -6.72 -12.33
N ASN A 148 37.92 -7.26 -12.44
CA ASN A 148 38.53 -8.06 -11.39
C ASN A 148 39.78 -7.38 -10.83
N LEU A 149 39.79 -7.16 -9.51
CA LEU A 149 40.93 -6.60 -8.77
C LEU A 149 41.68 -7.69 -8.03
N ASN A 150 42.96 -7.81 -8.36
CA ASN A 150 43.90 -8.62 -7.61
C ASN A 150 44.85 -7.74 -6.82
N GLY A 151 45.37 -8.27 -5.71
CA GLY A 151 46.43 -7.64 -4.94
C GLY A 151 46.97 -8.57 -3.86
N LYS A 152 47.92 -8.08 -3.07
CA LYS A 152 48.57 -8.83 -2.01
C LYS A 152 48.42 -8.09 -0.67
N PRO A 153 47.47 -8.50 0.18
CA PRO A 153 47.35 -7.97 1.53
C PRO A 153 48.61 -8.27 2.36
N ALA A 154 48.98 -7.38 3.27
CA ALA A 154 50.07 -7.63 4.19
C ALA A 154 49.85 -8.95 4.95
N TYR A 155 50.92 -9.76 5.06
CA TYR A 155 50.91 -11.10 5.65
C TYR A 155 50.07 -12.16 4.89
N GLY A 156 49.66 -11.86 3.65
CA GLY A 156 48.96 -12.77 2.75
C GLY A 156 49.71 -13.03 1.42
N GLY A 157 49.14 -13.93 0.62
CA GLY A 157 49.53 -14.13 -0.78
C GLY A 157 48.76 -13.23 -1.74
N THR A 158 49.06 -13.31 -3.04
CA THR A 158 48.22 -12.68 -4.07
C THR A 158 46.84 -13.32 -4.05
N ALA A 159 45.81 -12.50 -3.93
CA ALA A 159 44.42 -12.92 -3.93
C ALA A 159 43.61 -11.97 -4.80
N ARG A 160 42.44 -12.44 -5.24
CA ARG A 160 41.38 -11.55 -5.70
C ARG A 160 40.83 -10.84 -4.47
N LEU A 161 40.73 -9.52 -4.54
CA LEU A 161 40.33 -8.71 -3.40
C LEU A 161 38.94 -8.11 -3.55
N ASP A 162 38.55 -7.80 -4.78
CA ASP A 162 37.21 -7.31 -5.09
C ASP A 162 36.88 -7.51 -6.57
N ASP A 163 35.59 -7.45 -6.91
CA ASP A 163 35.12 -7.44 -8.30
C ASP A 163 33.83 -6.65 -8.50
N SER A 164 33.59 -6.26 -9.75
CA SER A 164 32.38 -5.53 -10.17
C SER A 164 31.89 -6.05 -11.52
N ARG A 165 30.58 -6.23 -11.68
CA ARG A 165 29.98 -6.89 -12.84
C ARG A 165 28.90 -6.02 -13.50
N THR A 166 28.85 -6.05 -14.82
CA THR A 166 27.82 -5.32 -15.59
C THR A 166 27.52 -5.96 -16.94
N LEU A 167 26.61 -5.37 -17.72
CA LEU A 167 26.24 -5.82 -19.06
C LEU A 167 26.63 -4.76 -20.11
N LEU A 168 27.31 -5.19 -21.18
CA LEU A 168 27.64 -4.37 -22.33
C LEU A 168 26.71 -4.69 -23.51
N PRO A 169 25.79 -3.80 -23.90
CA PRO A 169 25.04 -3.93 -25.14
C PRO A 169 25.87 -3.52 -26.35
N VAL A 170 25.94 -4.41 -27.33
CA VAL A 170 26.64 -4.22 -28.61
C VAL A 170 25.59 -4.23 -29.71
N LEU A 171 25.31 -3.07 -30.30
CA LEU A 171 24.31 -2.89 -31.37
C LEU A 171 24.92 -3.10 -32.76
N GLY A 172 26.20 -2.82 -32.88
CA GLY A 172 27.01 -3.05 -34.07
C GLY A 172 28.49 -3.01 -33.69
N LEU A 173 29.32 -3.66 -34.47
CA LEU A 173 30.75 -3.74 -34.23
C LEU A 173 31.46 -2.50 -34.79
N PRO A 174 32.49 -1.98 -34.08
CA PRO A 174 33.35 -0.92 -34.60
C PRO A 174 34.01 -1.33 -35.94
N GLU A 175 34.23 -0.35 -36.82
CA GLU A 175 34.88 -0.56 -38.10
C GLU A 175 36.33 -1.05 -37.98
N GLY A 176 36.87 -1.67 -39.05
CA GLY A 176 38.28 -2.02 -39.17
C GLY A 176 38.71 -3.34 -38.49
N GLY A 177 37.75 -4.16 -38.07
CA GLY A 177 38.03 -5.50 -37.56
C GLY A 177 38.36 -6.55 -38.64
N SER A 178 38.78 -7.75 -38.22
CA SER A 178 39.00 -8.88 -39.13
C SER A 178 37.67 -9.44 -39.67
N ASP A 179 37.59 -9.69 -40.98
CA ASP A 179 36.44 -10.32 -41.66
C ASP A 179 36.49 -11.86 -41.51
N ASP A 180 36.55 -12.34 -40.26
CA ASP A 180 36.58 -13.78 -40.00
C ASP A 180 35.21 -14.41 -40.29
N ALA A 181 35.22 -15.64 -40.80
CA ALA A 181 34.00 -16.37 -41.12
C ALA A 181 33.11 -16.54 -39.87
N GLY A 182 31.86 -16.08 -39.94
CA GLY A 182 30.90 -16.10 -38.82
C GLY A 182 30.75 -14.78 -38.05
N THR A 183 31.57 -13.77 -38.37
CA THR A 183 31.42 -12.40 -37.84
C THR A 183 30.16 -11.74 -38.39
N VAL A 184 29.44 -11.01 -37.55
CA VAL A 184 28.36 -10.13 -38.00
C VAL A 184 28.49 -8.75 -37.42
N ASP A 185 28.64 -7.76 -38.30
CA ASP A 185 28.93 -6.40 -37.86
C ASP A 185 27.69 -5.65 -37.37
N LYS A 186 26.48 -6.05 -37.79
CA LYS A 186 25.24 -5.29 -37.54
C LYS A 186 24.10 -6.17 -37.07
N ALA A 187 23.29 -5.65 -36.15
CA ALA A 187 22.11 -6.36 -35.66
C ALA A 187 21.01 -6.45 -36.74
N VAL A 188 20.21 -7.51 -36.68
CA VAL A 188 19.12 -7.76 -37.65
C VAL A 188 17.93 -6.85 -37.35
N THR A 189 17.52 -6.06 -38.34
CA THR A 189 16.44 -5.06 -38.20
C THR A 189 15.17 -5.41 -39.01
N THR A 190 15.16 -6.52 -39.76
CA THR A 190 14.03 -6.93 -40.61
C THR A 190 12.80 -7.39 -39.81
N SER A 191 12.97 -7.66 -38.52
CA SER A 191 11.89 -7.98 -37.59
C SER A 191 12.11 -7.20 -36.28
N PRO A 192 11.76 -5.92 -36.20
CA PRO A 192 12.02 -5.12 -35.00
C PRO A 192 11.15 -5.59 -33.82
N ALA A 193 11.68 -5.47 -32.61
CA ALA A 193 10.92 -5.76 -31.39
C ALA A 193 9.78 -4.75 -31.20
N GLN A 194 8.63 -5.19 -30.71
CA GLN A 194 7.48 -4.33 -30.39
C GLN A 194 7.60 -3.88 -28.94
N VAL A 195 7.99 -2.63 -28.71
CA VAL A 195 8.28 -2.11 -27.37
C VAL A 195 7.12 -1.31 -26.81
N THR A 196 6.71 -1.65 -25.59
CA THR A 196 5.84 -0.83 -24.74
C THR A 196 6.56 -0.59 -23.42
N LEU A 197 6.59 0.66 -22.95
CA LEU A 197 7.26 1.05 -21.70
C LEU A 197 6.23 1.58 -20.69
N LEU A 198 6.14 0.95 -19.52
CA LEU A 198 5.49 1.54 -18.36
C LEU A 198 6.50 2.43 -17.63
N TRP A 199 6.11 3.66 -17.32
CA TRP A 199 6.95 4.61 -16.58
C TRP A 199 6.30 4.94 -15.23
N PRO A 200 6.65 4.21 -14.16
CA PRO A 200 5.96 4.35 -12.89
C PRO A 200 6.36 5.62 -12.14
N LEU A 201 5.35 6.40 -11.75
CA LEU A 201 5.45 7.50 -10.80
C LEU A 201 4.65 7.09 -9.55
N ALA A 202 5.35 6.49 -8.59
CA ALA A 202 4.78 6.08 -7.32
C ALA A 202 5.79 6.24 -6.18
N ASP A 203 5.26 6.21 -4.97
CA ASP A 203 6.01 6.21 -3.72
C ASP A 203 5.27 5.39 -2.65
N ASN A 204 5.95 5.09 -1.55
CA ASN A 204 5.35 4.46 -0.38
C ASN A 204 4.25 5.36 0.22
N PRO A 205 3.12 4.83 0.69
CA PRO A 205 2.06 5.64 1.28
C PRO A 205 2.54 6.52 2.44
N LYS A 206 2.49 7.85 2.27
CA LYS A 206 3.00 8.83 3.25
C LYS A 206 1.94 9.39 4.18
N LEU A 207 0.66 9.35 3.80
CA LEU A 207 -0.43 9.86 4.63
C LEU A 207 -0.50 9.10 5.96
N ALA A 208 -0.53 9.83 7.07
CA ALA A 208 -0.72 9.28 8.40
C ALA A 208 -2.15 8.75 8.55
N GLY A 209 -2.28 7.53 9.08
CA GLY A 209 -3.57 6.86 9.19
C GLY A 209 -4.52 7.46 10.22
N GLY A 210 -5.83 7.34 9.97
CA GLY A 210 -6.88 7.64 10.93
C GLY A 210 -7.38 9.08 10.92
N VAL A 211 -7.19 9.82 9.83
CA VAL A 211 -7.75 11.17 9.65
C VAL A 211 -8.92 11.08 8.67
N PRO A 212 -10.18 11.40 9.06
CA PRO A 212 -11.29 11.46 8.11
C PRO A 212 -11.17 12.67 7.17
N GLY A 213 -11.90 12.65 6.05
CA GLY A 213 -11.89 13.72 5.05
C GLY A 213 -12.70 14.94 5.47
N GLY A 214 -12.40 16.11 4.88
CA GLY A 214 -13.25 17.31 4.99
C GLY A 214 -13.29 18.00 6.35
N GLY A 215 -12.33 17.73 7.25
CA GLY A 215 -12.15 18.48 8.49
C GLY A 215 -11.19 19.67 8.34
N ASP A 216 -11.19 20.57 9.33
CA ASP A 216 -10.27 21.72 9.41
C ASP A 216 -8.85 21.31 9.84
N THR A 217 -8.64 20.03 10.11
CA THR A 217 -7.36 19.47 10.52
C THR A 217 -6.42 19.39 9.32
N PRO A 218 -5.24 20.03 9.36
CA PRO A 218 -4.26 19.90 8.29
C PRO A 218 -3.89 18.44 8.04
N VAL A 219 -3.67 18.11 6.77
CA VAL A 219 -3.21 16.79 6.37
C VAL A 219 -1.89 16.47 7.07
N ARG A 220 -1.72 15.19 7.40
CA ARG A 220 -0.56 14.72 8.14
C ARG A 220 0.16 13.60 7.40
N LEU A 221 1.48 13.69 7.33
CA LEU A 221 2.35 12.65 6.80
C LEU A 221 3.12 11.94 7.93
N VAL A 222 3.55 10.70 7.67
CA VAL A 222 4.38 9.91 8.57
C VAL A 222 5.85 10.33 8.55
N ASP A 223 6.32 10.89 7.43
CA ASP A 223 7.65 11.47 7.23
C ASP A 223 7.58 12.60 6.18
N ASP A 224 8.65 13.38 6.03
CA ASP A 224 8.76 14.45 5.03
C ASP A 224 9.68 14.07 3.85
N ALA A 225 9.98 12.77 3.66
CA ALA A 225 10.94 12.35 2.64
C ALA A 225 10.44 12.63 1.21
N LEU A 226 9.13 12.59 1.02
CA LEU A 226 8.50 12.91 -0.27
C LEU A 226 8.76 14.36 -0.70
N ALA A 227 8.95 15.30 0.24
CA ALA A 227 9.32 16.68 -0.09
C ALA A 227 10.67 16.75 -0.84
N GLY A 228 11.66 15.97 -0.39
CA GLY A 228 12.96 15.87 -1.06
C GLY A 228 12.87 15.13 -2.40
N SER A 229 11.99 14.14 -2.51
CA SER A 229 11.75 13.38 -3.76
C SER A 229 11.13 14.24 -4.88
N LEU A 230 10.25 15.18 -4.52
CA LEU A 230 9.57 16.12 -5.42
C LEU A 230 10.41 17.36 -5.74
N GLY A 231 11.37 17.73 -4.88
CA GLY A 231 12.26 18.87 -5.06
C GLY A 231 13.28 18.65 -6.19
N GLU A 232 13.95 19.73 -6.59
CA GLU A 232 14.95 19.70 -7.66
C GLU A 232 16.04 18.64 -7.42
N GLY A 233 16.27 17.77 -8.40
CA GLY A 233 17.24 16.68 -8.29
C GLY A 233 16.78 15.49 -7.46
N GLY A 234 15.57 15.57 -6.87
CA GLY A 234 14.89 14.47 -6.20
C GLY A 234 14.52 13.34 -7.16
N ARG A 235 14.15 12.18 -6.60
CA ARG A 235 13.82 10.97 -7.36
C ARG A 235 12.63 11.17 -8.30
N LEU A 236 11.49 11.63 -7.79
CA LEU A 236 10.27 11.85 -8.58
C LEU A 236 10.41 13.05 -9.53
N ASP A 237 11.14 14.09 -9.14
CA ASP A 237 11.49 15.19 -10.05
C ASP A 237 12.38 14.70 -11.20
N GLY A 238 13.40 13.89 -10.91
CA GLY A 238 14.30 13.29 -11.89
C GLY A 238 13.58 12.36 -12.88
N LEU A 239 12.69 11.50 -12.37
CA LEU A 239 11.89 10.59 -13.20
C LEU A 239 10.94 11.33 -14.14
N LEU A 240 10.27 12.39 -13.65
CA LEU A 240 9.38 13.20 -14.47
C LEU A 240 10.15 14.05 -15.48
N SER A 241 11.27 14.65 -15.07
CA SER A 241 12.14 15.46 -15.92
C SER A 241 12.70 14.65 -17.08
N ALA A 242 13.27 13.48 -16.79
CA ALA A 242 13.85 12.62 -17.81
C ALA A 242 12.79 12.15 -18.81
N TYR A 243 11.57 11.83 -18.36
CA TYR A 243 10.46 11.48 -19.24
C TYR A 243 10.06 12.65 -20.15
N GLU A 244 9.90 13.86 -19.60
CA GLU A 244 9.58 15.06 -20.39
C GLU A 244 10.67 15.30 -21.46
N ASP A 245 11.93 15.29 -21.07
CA ASP A 245 13.06 15.55 -21.98
C ASP A 245 13.14 14.52 -23.12
N ALA A 246 12.90 13.24 -22.80
CA ALA A 246 12.99 12.15 -23.76
C ALA A 246 11.78 12.06 -24.71
N THR A 247 10.63 12.62 -24.33
CA THR A 247 9.39 12.52 -25.12
C THR A 247 8.99 13.81 -25.83
N ARG A 248 9.57 14.96 -25.46
CA ARG A 248 9.20 16.27 -26.00
C ARG A 248 9.97 16.65 -27.26
N GLY A 249 9.26 17.24 -28.23
CA GLY A 249 9.84 17.79 -29.47
C GLY A 249 9.66 16.89 -30.71
N PRO A 250 10.13 17.36 -31.88
CA PRO A 250 9.79 16.75 -33.17
C PRO A 250 10.69 15.59 -33.62
N ASP A 251 11.78 15.28 -32.89
CA ASP A 251 12.67 14.16 -33.23
C ASP A 251 11.86 12.85 -33.34
N PRO A 252 11.95 12.11 -34.47
CA PRO A 252 11.22 10.84 -34.66
C PRO A 252 11.47 9.83 -33.54
N ARG A 253 12.67 9.80 -32.94
CA ARG A 253 13.00 8.91 -31.82
C ARG A 253 12.22 9.27 -30.55
N ARG A 254 12.03 10.56 -30.30
CA ARG A 254 11.22 11.06 -29.17
C ARG A 254 9.73 10.79 -29.40
N THR A 255 9.26 10.92 -30.64
CA THR A 255 7.89 10.57 -31.02
C THR A 255 7.63 9.06 -30.90
N ALA A 256 8.59 8.22 -31.29
CA ALA A 256 8.50 6.78 -31.07
C ALA A 256 8.46 6.45 -29.58
N LEU A 257 9.34 7.04 -28.76
CA LEU A 257 9.33 6.84 -27.32
C LEU A 257 8.01 7.30 -26.68
N ARG A 258 7.51 8.48 -27.03
CA ARG A 258 6.20 8.99 -26.55
C ARG A 258 5.04 8.06 -26.93
N THR A 259 5.10 7.43 -28.10
CA THR A 259 4.11 6.45 -28.56
C THR A 259 4.19 5.13 -27.77
N ALA A 260 5.40 4.66 -27.46
CA ALA A 260 5.63 3.42 -26.74
C ALA A 260 5.40 3.52 -25.23
N ALA A 261 5.60 4.71 -24.65
CA ALA A 261 5.64 4.91 -23.21
C ALA A 261 4.28 5.35 -22.62
N CYS A 262 3.93 4.82 -21.45
CA CYS A 262 2.76 5.22 -20.69
C CYS A 262 3.13 5.52 -19.23
N LEU A 263 2.78 6.71 -18.74
CA LEU A 263 2.93 7.09 -17.34
C LEU A 263 2.01 6.23 -16.48
N ALA A 264 2.60 5.40 -15.62
CA ALA A 264 1.86 4.55 -14.69
C ALA A 264 1.87 5.22 -13.31
N ILE A 265 0.78 5.89 -12.95
CA ILE A 265 0.76 6.79 -11.80
C ILE A 265 -0.01 6.13 -10.66
N ASP A 266 0.56 6.14 -9.46
CA ASP A 266 -0.16 5.74 -8.26
C ASP A 266 -1.11 6.88 -7.82
N PRO A 267 -2.43 6.61 -7.73
CA PRO A 267 -3.38 7.61 -7.22
C PRO A 267 -3.07 8.03 -5.77
N ASP A 268 -2.47 7.17 -4.92
CA ASP A 268 -2.14 7.55 -3.54
C ASP A 268 -1.02 8.62 -3.50
N LEU A 269 -0.03 8.51 -4.39
CA LEU A 269 0.96 9.57 -4.61
C LEU A 269 0.28 10.89 -4.99
N LEU A 270 -0.63 10.89 -5.98
CA LEU A 270 -1.29 12.12 -6.42
C LEU A 270 -2.14 12.77 -5.32
N VAL A 271 -2.91 11.97 -4.57
CA VAL A 271 -3.71 12.48 -3.44
C VAL A 271 -2.81 13.09 -2.38
N THR A 272 -1.68 12.44 -2.09
CA THR A 272 -0.69 12.93 -1.14
C THR A 272 -0.04 14.24 -1.62
N VAL A 273 0.42 14.30 -2.87
CA VAL A 273 1.04 15.50 -3.46
C VAL A 273 0.04 16.66 -3.50
N GLN A 274 -1.20 16.40 -3.92
CA GLN A 274 -2.26 17.42 -3.92
C GLN A 274 -2.48 17.97 -2.52
N ALA A 275 -2.50 17.11 -1.49
CA ALA A 275 -2.61 17.55 -0.11
C ALA A 275 -1.38 18.37 0.37
N MET A 276 -0.18 18.03 -0.09
CA MET A 276 1.05 18.76 0.25
C MET A 276 1.09 20.17 -0.35
N THR A 277 0.32 20.47 -1.41
CA THR A 277 0.24 21.83 -1.98
C THR A 277 -0.31 22.87 -1.00
N ALA A 278 -1.01 22.42 0.05
CA ALA A 278 -1.46 23.24 1.17
C ALA A 278 -0.57 22.99 2.41
N PRO A 279 -0.62 23.86 3.46
CA PRO A 279 0.12 23.61 4.70
C PRO A 279 -0.25 22.25 5.31
N TYR A 280 0.76 21.40 5.51
CA TYR A 280 0.61 20.06 6.09
C TYR A 280 1.53 19.86 7.29
N ARG A 281 1.33 18.74 8.00
CA ARG A 281 2.05 18.39 9.23
C ARG A 281 2.79 17.08 9.06
N VAL A 282 3.90 16.91 9.74
CA VAL A 282 4.70 15.67 9.73
C VAL A 282 4.77 15.12 11.15
N ALA A 283 4.44 13.84 11.33
CA ALA A 283 4.55 13.18 12.63
C ALA A 283 6.01 13.15 13.09
N ARG A 284 6.28 13.52 14.36
CA ARG A 284 7.65 13.42 14.92
C ARG A 284 8.06 11.96 15.16
N ASN A 285 7.09 11.09 15.36
CA ASN A 285 7.29 9.65 15.48
C ASN A 285 6.31 8.93 14.54
N PRO A 286 6.80 8.26 13.48
CA PRO A 286 5.94 7.49 12.57
C PRO A 286 5.14 6.38 13.26
N ALA A 287 5.62 5.86 14.40
CA ALA A 287 4.90 4.87 15.20
C ALA A 287 3.73 5.44 16.01
N ASP A 288 3.65 6.77 16.14
CA ASP A 288 2.50 7.48 16.70
C ASP A 288 1.99 8.54 15.71
N PRO A 289 1.26 8.12 14.65
CA PRO A 289 0.81 9.02 13.60
C PRO A 289 -0.13 10.13 14.09
N ARG A 290 -0.73 9.99 15.29
CA ARG A 290 -1.61 11.01 15.89
C ARG A 290 -0.91 11.87 16.95
N GLY A 291 0.35 11.60 17.24
CA GLY A 291 1.15 12.29 18.25
C GLY A 291 1.60 13.71 17.84
N PRO A 292 2.59 14.27 18.54
CA PRO A 292 3.17 15.57 18.19
C PRO A 292 3.66 15.64 16.73
N SER A 293 3.49 16.79 16.09
CA SER A 293 3.96 17.06 14.73
C SER A 293 4.78 18.34 14.59
N SER A 294 5.49 18.44 13.48
CA SER A 294 6.10 19.66 12.93
C SER A 294 5.34 20.10 11.67
N ALA A 295 5.59 21.33 11.21
CA ALA A 295 5.17 21.75 9.88
C ALA A 295 5.99 20.98 8.82
N GLY A 296 5.35 20.62 7.71
CA GLY A 296 6.05 20.08 6.54
C GLY A 296 6.76 21.17 5.73
N THR A 297 7.68 20.77 4.87
CA THR A 297 8.57 21.70 4.13
C THR A 297 8.36 21.70 2.61
N GLY A 298 7.55 20.78 2.07
CA GLY A 298 7.49 20.47 0.65
C GLY A 298 6.35 21.12 -0.15
N SER A 299 5.63 22.13 0.36
CA SER A 299 4.45 22.67 -0.33
C SER A 299 4.75 23.28 -1.69
N ASP A 300 5.84 24.06 -1.80
CA ASP A 300 6.25 24.66 -3.07
C ASP A 300 6.71 23.60 -4.08
N ALA A 301 7.49 22.62 -3.63
CA ALA A 301 7.96 21.51 -4.45
C ALA A 301 6.77 20.66 -4.96
N ALA A 302 5.79 20.36 -4.09
CA ALA A 302 4.59 19.64 -4.47
C ALA A 302 3.75 20.40 -5.51
N GLY A 303 3.57 21.71 -5.33
CA GLY A 303 2.87 22.55 -6.29
C GLY A 303 3.56 22.58 -7.66
N ALA A 304 4.87 22.83 -7.68
CA ALA A 304 5.66 22.88 -8.90
C ALA A 304 5.68 21.54 -9.64
N TRP A 305 5.88 20.44 -8.92
CA TRP A 305 5.90 19.09 -9.50
C TRP A 305 4.54 18.69 -10.05
N LEU A 306 3.43 18.98 -9.34
CA LEU A 306 2.08 18.65 -9.80
C LEU A 306 1.70 19.42 -11.07
N GLU A 307 2.01 20.71 -11.15
CA GLU A 307 1.77 21.52 -12.35
C GLU A 307 2.63 21.07 -13.54
N ARG A 308 3.86 20.61 -13.28
CA ARG A 308 4.67 19.96 -14.32
C ARG A 308 4.04 18.65 -14.79
N LEU A 309 3.61 17.79 -13.87
CA LEU A 309 3.00 16.52 -14.20
C LEU A 309 1.73 16.71 -15.04
N LYS A 310 0.86 17.66 -14.68
CA LYS A 310 -0.33 17.99 -15.49
C LYS A 310 0.01 18.30 -16.94
N ARG A 311 1.03 19.14 -17.17
CA ARG A 311 1.48 19.50 -18.53
C ARG A 311 2.03 18.30 -19.29
N VAL A 312 2.86 17.48 -18.65
CA VAL A 312 3.44 16.27 -19.27
C VAL A 312 2.36 15.24 -19.57
N ALA A 313 1.43 15.02 -18.64
CA ALA A 313 0.34 14.05 -18.76
C ALA A 313 -0.65 14.39 -19.87
N ALA A 314 -0.88 15.67 -20.17
CA ALA A 314 -1.80 16.11 -21.23
C ALA A 314 -1.44 15.55 -22.62
N ASP A 315 -0.16 15.37 -22.90
CA ASP A 315 0.36 14.87 -24.19
C ASP A 315 0.88 13.42 -24.12
N SER A 316 0.61 12.71 -23.02
CA SER A 316 1.15 11.39 -22.73
C SER A 316 0.06 10.34 -22.50
N CYS A 317 0.39 9.06 -22.72
CA CYS A 317 -0.45 7.98 -22.20
C CYS A 317 -0.36 7.96 -20.67
N VAL A 318 -1.49 7.83 -19.99
CA VAL A 318 -1.58 7.70 -18.53
C VAL A 318 -2.38 6.45 -18.17
N VAL A 319 -1.92 5.66 -17.21
CA VAL A 319 -2.64 4.52 -16.63
C VAL A 319 -2.57 4.59 -15.10
N ALA A 320 -3.68 4.24 -14.44
CA ALA A 320 -3.73 4.16 -12.99
C ALA A 320 -3.10 2.86 -12.47
N LEU A 321 -2.21 2.98 -11.49
CA LEU A 321 -1.81 1.83 -10.67
C LEU A 321 -2.88 1.53 -9.60
N PRO A 322 -2.97 0.28 -9.10
CA PRO A 322 -3.80 -0.02 -7.93
C PRO A 322 -3.44 0.87 -6.75
N PHE A 323 -4.45 1.41 -6.09
CA PHE A 323 -4.28 2.44 -5.06
C PHE A 323 -3.30 2.00 -3.95
N GLY A 324 -2.25 2.78 -3.72
CA GLY A 324 -1.30 2.53 -2.62
C GLY A 324 -0.57 1.20 -2.71
N GLN A 325 -0.36 0.69 -3.94
CA GLN A 325 0.29 -0.60 -4.24
C GLN A 325 -0.37 -1.79 -3.53
N VAL A 326 -1.70 -1.78 -3.39
CA VAL A 326 -2.45 -2.86 -2.75
C VAL A 326 -2.14 -4.23 -3.38
N ASP A 327 -1.95 -5.23 -2.52
CA ASP A 327 -1.81 -6.63 -2.94
C ASP A 327 -3.17 -7.18 -3.37
N LEU A 328 -3.31 -7.52 -4.65
CA LEU A 328 -4.59 -7.97 -5.22
C LEU A 328 -5.07 -9.30 -4.64
N GLU A 329 -4.16 -10.17 -4.20
CA GLU A 329 -4.54 -11.44 -3.56
C GLU A 329 -5.05 -11.18 -2.13
N ALA A 330 -4.42 -10.27 -1.39
CA ALA A 330 -4.91 -9.83 -0.09
C ALA A 330 -6.26 -9.12 -0.19
N LEU A 331 -6.45 -8.30 -1.23
CA LEU A 331 -7.72 -7.68 -1.57
C LEU A 331 -8.79 -8.74 -1.85
N GLY A 332 -8.47 -9.75 -2.66
CA GLY A 332 -9.36 -10.87 -2.96
C GLY A 332 -9.79 -11.64 -1.70
N ARG A 333 -8.84 -11.99 -0.84
CA ARG A 333 -9.10 -12.67 0.44
C ARG A 333 -9.89 -11.84 1.44
N SER A 334 -9.90 -10.52 1.31
CA SER A 334 -10.74 -9.66 2.15
C SER A 334 -12.23 -9.87 1.87
N ALA A 335 -12.59 -10.21 0.62
CA ALA A 335 -13.95 -10.33 0.12
C ALA A 335 -14.83 -9.07 0.37
N GLU A 336 -14.22 -7.88 0.44
CA GLU A 336 -14.93 -6.62 0.71
C GLU A 336 -15.07 -5.73 -0.54
N PRO A 337 -16.28 -5.57 -1.10
CA PRO A 337 -16.50 -4.76 -2.31
C PRO A 337 -16.12 -3.28 -2.15
N SER A 338 -16.17 -2.75 -0.94
CA SER A 338 -15.74 -1.37 -0.67
C SER A 338 -14.23 -1.18 -0.75
N LEU A 339 -13.44 -2.18 -0.35
CA LEU A 339 -12.00 -2.15 -0.56
C LEU A 339 -11.68 -2.32 -2.04
N GLN A 340 -12.38 -3.22 -2.72
CA GLN A 340 -12.22 -3.43 -4.16
C GLN A 340 -12.45 -2.14 -4.96
N ARG A 341 -13.58 -1.45 -4.73
CA ARG A 341 -13.91 -0.18 -5.38
C ARG A 341 -12.85 0.91 -5.12
N ALA A 342 -12.34 1.00 -3.89
CA ALA A 342 -11.31 1.97 -3.53
C ALA A 342 -9.96 1.63 -4.18
N ALA A 343 -9.64 0.35 -4.30
CA ALA A 343 -8.38 -0.15 -4.83
C ALA A 343 -8.27 -0.14 -6.37
N LEU A 344 -9.38 -0.41 -7.08
CA LEU A 344 -9.36 -0.72 -8.52
C LEU A 344 -10.27 0.18 -9.37
N ASP A 345 -11.45 0.57 -8.87
CA ASP A 345 -12.43 1.30 -9.69
C ASP A 345 -12.21 2.82 -9.63
N THR A 346 -12.01 3.35 -8.41
CA THR A 346 -11.81 4.78 -8.13
C THR A 346 -10.48 5.38 -8.62
N PRO A 347 -9.34 4.65 -8.68
CA PRO A 347 -8.04 5.18 -9.09
C PRO A 347 -8.01 6.00 -10.38
N SER A 348 -8.67 5.52 -11.43
CA SER A 348 -8.66 6.22 -12.73
C SER A 348 -9.41 7.55 -12.65
N ASP A 349 -10.51 7.61 -11.90
CA ASP A 349 -11.28 8.84 -11.72
C ASP A 349 -10.50 9.88 -10.89
N VAL A 350 -9.71 9.43 -9.90
CA VAL A 350 -8.83 10.30 -9.11
C VAL A 350 -7.75 10.92 -10.01
N ILE A 351 -7.08 10.10 -10.82
CA ILE A 351 -6.04 10.59 -11.74
C ILE A 351 -6.63 11.55 -12.78
N ASP A 352 -7.72 11.17 -13.43
CA ASP A 352 -8.37 11.99 -14.46
C ASP A 352 -8.82 13.34 -13.89
N SER A 353 -9.37 13.35 -12.67
CA SER A 353 -9.80 14.57 -11.97
C SER A 353 -8.64 15.49 -11.59
N ILE A 354 -7.54 14.93 -11.03
CA ILE A 354 -6.39 15.72 -10.58
C ILE A 354 -5.57 16.25 -11.76
N LEU A 355 -5.36 15.42 -12.79
CA LEU A 355 -4.48 15.75 -13.92
C LEU A 355 -5.22 16.38 -15.10
N GLY A 356 -6.54 16.23 -15.21
CA GLY A 356 -7.32 16.72 -16.34
C GLY A 356 -7.12 15.91 -17.62
N VAL A 357 -6.95 14.58 -17.50
CA VAL A 357 -6.64 13.66 -18.62
C VAL A 357 -7.69 12.54 -18.75
N GLN A 358 -7.52 11.68 -19.74
CA GLN A 358 -8.27 10.42 -19.88
C GLN A 358 -7.31 9.23 -19.82
N SER A 359 -7.26 8.58 -18.66
CA SER A 359 -6.43 7.41 -18.43
C SER A 359 -6.89 6.18 -19.22
N VAL A 360 -5.97 5.24 -19.42
CA VAL A 360 -6.27 3.89 -19.93
C VAL A 360 -6.99 3.10 -18.84
N ARG A 361 -8.10 2.45 -19.20
CA ARG A 361 -9.00 1.73 -18.28
C ARG A 361 -9.13 0.24 -18.63
N GLY A 362 -9.70 -0.53 -17.72
CA GLY A 362 -9.96 -1.96 -17.91
C GLY A 362 -8.68 -2.82 -17.88
N VAL A 363 -7.63 -2.34 -17.22
CA VAL A 363 -6.37 -3.03 -16.98
C VAL A 363 -5.93 -2.83 -15.54
N ALA A 364 -5.41 -3.88 -14.90
CA ALA A 364 -4.75 -3.80 -13.61
C ALA A 364 -3.25 -4.11 -13.73
N ILE A 365 -2.43 -3.40 -12.97
CA ILE A 365 -0.97 -3.59 -12.92
C ILE A 365 -0.62 -3.92 -11.45
N PRO A 366 -0.57 -5.19 -11.04
CA PRO A 366 -0.24 -5.57 -9.67
C PRO A 366 1.18 -5.15 -9.30
N ALA A 367 1.38 -4.57 -8.11
CA ALA A 367 2.72 -4.15 -7.65
C ALA A 367 3.70 -5.32 -7.49
N SER A 368 3.17 -6.51 -7.19
CA SER A 368 3.91 -7.77 -7.12
C SER A 368 4.35 -8.29 -8.49
N GLY A 369 3.78 -7.78 -9.58
CA GLY A 369 3.97 -8.35 -10.92
C GLY A 369 3.32 -9.72 -11.10
N GLN A 370 2.44 -10.17 -10.20
CA GLN A 370 1.75 -11.46 -10.31
C GLN A 370 0.25 -11.33 -10.08
N LEU A 371 -0.52 -12.20 -10.72
CA LEU A 371 -1.95 -12.38 -10.49
C LEU A 371 -2.18 -13.81 -9.99
N LEU A 372 -2.97 -13.94 -8.92
CA LEU A 372 -3.38 -15.21 -8.33
C LEU A 372 -4.90 -15.34 -8.37
N ALA A 373 -5.44 -16.47 -7.91
CA ALA A 373 -6.85 -16.83 -8.12
C ALA A 373 -7.82 -15.83 -7.47
N ASP A 374 -7.59 -15.44 -6.22
CA ASP A 374 -8.48 -14.49 -5.53
C ASP A 374 -8.38 -13.10 -6.17
N GLY A 375 -7.17 -12.67 -6.52
CA GLY A 375 -6.95 -11.44 -7.29
C GLY A 375 -7.65 -11.43 -8.66
N ALA A 376 -7.62 -12.54 -9.41
CA ALA A 376 -8.32 -12.67 -10.68
C ALA A 376 -9.84 -12.57 -10.52
N GLY A 377 -10.38 -13.11 -9.42
CA GLY A 377 -11.78 -12.94 -9.05
C GLY A 377 -12.15 -11.47 -8.84
N GLN A 378 -11.28 -10.68 -8.22
CA GLN A 378 -11.49 -9.23 -8.04
C GLN A 378 -11.47 -8.48 -9.37
N LEU A 379 -10.51 -8.78 -10.25
CA LEU A 379 -10.46 -8.15 -11.57
C LEU A 379 -11.76 -8.38 -12.34
N ARG A 380 -12.25 -9.63 -12.34
CA ARG A 380 -13.55 -9.96 -12.95
C ARG A 380 -14.71 -9.19 -12.32
N ALA A 381 -14.76 -9.10 -11.00
CA ALA A 381 -15.82 -8.37 -10.29
C ALA A 381 -15.79 -6.85 -10.55
N SER A 382 -14.63 -6.30 -10.92
CA SER A 382 -14.44 -4.89 -11.34
C SER A 382 -14.55 -4.68 -12.86
N ASP A 383 -14.97 -5.68 -13.65
CA ASP A 383 -14.97 -5.65 -15.13
C ASP A 383 -13.61 -5.31 -15.76
N ILE A 384 -12.52 -5.70 -15.09
CA ILE A 384 -11.15 -5.55 -15.57
C ILE A 384 -10.76 -6.81 -16.37
N GLY A 385 -10.76 -6.67 -17.69
CA GLY A 385 -10.45 -7.77 -18.63
C GLY A 385 -8.97 -7.92 -18.99
N ALA A 386 -8.08 -7.07 -18.49
CA ALA A 386 -6.65 -7.14 -18.75
C ALA A 386 -5.78 -6.98 -17.49
N THR A 387 -4.61 -7.60 -17.51
CA THR A 387 -3.59 -7.43 -16.46
C THR A 387 -2.18 -7.41 -17.04
N VAL A 388 -1.22 -6.86 -16.30
CA VAL A 388 0.22 -6.94 -16.59
C VAL A 388 0.91 -7.80 -15.53
N VAL A 389 1.56 -8.90 -15.95
CA VAL A 389 2.21 -9.85 -15.02
C VAL A 389 3.57 -10.31 -15.54
N ALA A 390 4.41 -10.86 -14.69
CA ALA A 390 5.69 -11.44 -15.09
C ALA A 390 5.47 -12.72 -15.91
N ALA A 391 6.28 -12.94 -16.95
CA ALA A 391 6.21 -14.14 -17.77
C ALA A 391 6.38 -15.44 -16.96
N THR A 392 7.11 -15.39 -15.83
CA THR A 392 7.33 -16.52 -14.94
C THR A 392 6.12 -16.87 -14.07
N THR A 393 5.12 -15.98 -13.95
CA THR A 393 3.93 -16.21 -13.11
C THR A 393 2.76 -16.82 -13.88
N VAL A 394 2.96 -17.14 -15.15
CA VAL A 394 2.01 -17.86 -15.99
C VAL A 394 2.65 -19.14 -16.52
N LYS A 395 1.85 -20.19 -16.67
CA LYS A 395 2.31 -21.47 -17.21
C LYS A 395 1.44 -21.89 -18.40
N ALA A 396 2.12 -22.26 -19.48
CA ALA A 396 1.50 -22.71 -20.72
C ALA A 396 0.63 -23.96 -20.50
N PRO A 397 -0.47 -24.10 -21.27
CA PRO A 397 -1.28 -25.30 -21.24
C PRO A 397 -0.56 -26.51 -21.86
N ALA A 398 -1.01 -27.73 -21.52
CA ALA A 398 -0.36 -28.98 -21.91
C ALA A 398 -0.36 -29.24 -23.43
N GLN A 399 -1.32 -28.71 -24.18
CA GLN A 399 -1.42 -28.86 -25.64
C GLN A 399 -0.70 -27.75 -26.44
N GLY A 400 0.14 -26.94 -25.78
CA GLY A 400 1.17 -26.13 -26.44
C GLY A 400 0.67 -25.24 -27.58
N ARG A 401 -0.14 -24.22 -27.27
CA ARG A 401 -0.44 -23.12 -28.21
C ARG A 401 0.21 -21.82 -27.74
N GLY A 402 1.54 -21.77 -27.80
CA GLY A 402 2.27 -20.52 -27.60
C GLY A 402 2.21 -19.68 -28.87
N THR A 403 1.44 -18.58 -28.86
CA THR A 403 1.64 -17.52 -29.86
C THR A 403 2.59 -16.49 -29.25
N PRO A 404 3.79 -16.28 -29.82
CA PRO A 404 4.83 -15.38 -29.28
C PRO A 404 4.43 -13.91 -29.48
N SER A 405 3.42 -13.49 -28.71
CA SER A 405 2.76 -12.17 -28.80
C SER A 405 2.86 -11.36 -27.51
N GLY A 406 3.45 -11.95 -26.46
CA GLY A 406 3.50 -11.39 -25.12
C GLY A 406 2.14 -11.26 -24.44
N ILE A 407 1.10 -11.90 -24.97
CA ILE A 407 -0.26 -11.85 -24.42
C ILE A 407 -0.80 -13.26 -24.31
N VAL A 408 -1.36 -13.59 -23.15
CA VAL A 408 -1.92 -14.90 -22.85
C VAL A 408 -3.32 -14.79 -22.23
N ASN A 409 -4.20 -15.75 -22.50
CA ASN A 409 -5.49 -15.85 -21.81
C ASN A 409 -5.26 -16.60 -20.48
N VAL A 410 -5.64 -16.02 -19.34
CA VAL A 410 -5.46 -16.62 -18.00
C VAL A 410 -6.78 -17.10 -17.38
N GLY A 411 -7.82 -17.27 -18.19
CA GLY A 411 -9.16 -17.65 -17.78
C GLY A 411 -10.00 -16.46 -17.27
N GLN A 412 -11.24 -16.74 -16.88
CA GLN A 412 -12.17 -15.76 -16.28
C GLN A 412 -12.47 -14.50 -17.14
N GLY A 413 -12.22 -14.55 -18.45
CA GLY A 413 -12.37 -13.38 -19.33
C GLY A 413 -11.16 -12.43 -19.31
N ILE A 414 -10.05 -12.82 -18.68
CA ILE A 414 -8.88 -11.99 -18.44
C ILE A 414 -7.74 -12.38 -19.39
N GLY A 415 -7.18 -11.39 -20.08
CA GLY A 415 -5.91 -11.53 -20.78
C GLY A 415 -4.78 -10.88 -20.01
N ALA A 416 -3.61 -11.50 -20.01
CA ALA A 416 -2.41 -11.01 -19.36
C ALA A 416 -1.37 -10.62 -20.40
N ALA A 417 -0.93 -9.35 -20.38
CA ALA A 417 0.29 -8.93 -21.04
C ALA A 417 1.49 -9.29 -20.14
N VAL A 418 2.46 -9.99 -20.69
CA VAL A 418 3.61 -10.49 -19.91
C VAL A 418 4.85 -9.62 -20.10
N PHE A 419 5.57 -9.38 -19.02
CA PHE A 419 6.89 -8.74 -19.03
C PHE A 419 8.00 -9.70 -18.60
N ASP A 420 9.23 -9.38 -18.97
CA ASP A 420 10.43 -10.10 -18.54
C ASP A 420 10.80 -9.71 -17.09
N PRO A 421 10.71 -10.62 -16.11
CA PRO A 421 11.05 -10.30 -14.73
C PRO A 421 12.53 -9.99 -14.52
N SER A 422 13.45 -10.53 -15.33
CA SER A 422 14.90 -10.27 -15.25
C SER A 422 15.21 -8.82 -15.63
N VAL A 423 14.51 -8.28 -16.63
CA VAL A 423 14.61 -6.86 -17.02
C VAL A 423 14.05 -5.96 -15.91
N SER A 424 12.89 -6.31 -15.36
CA SER A 424 12.30 -5.58 -14.22
C SER A 424 13.24 -5.60 -12.99
N ALA A 425 13.90 -6.73 -12.72
CA ALA A 425 14.87 -6.88 -11.65
C ALA A 425 16.12 -5.99 -11.83
N ALA A 426 16.64 -5.91 -13.06
CA ALA A 426 17.79 -5.07 -13.35
C ALA A 426 17.45 -3.59 -13.13
N LEU A 427 16.24 -3.16 -13.52
CA LEU A 427 15.73 -1.82 -13.24
C LEU A 427 15.54 -1.57 -11.74
N ALA A 428 15.08 -2.57 -10.99
CA ALA A 428 14.89 -2.50 -9.54
C ALA A 428 16.21 -2.34 -8.75
N ALA A 429 17.32 -2.76 -9.32
CA ALA A 429 18.65 -2.62 -8.73
C ALA A 429 19.27 -1.23 -8.93
N MET A 430 18.70 -0.38 -9.80
CA MET A 430 19.18 0.99 -10.01
C MET A 430 18.83 1.92 -8.85
N GLY A 431 19.44 3.10 -8.84
CA GLY A 431 19.35 4.05 -7.74
C GLY A 431 20.57 3.99 -6.86
N ASP A 432 20.86 5.10 -6.19
CA ASP A 432 21.89 5.14 -5.17
C ASP A 432 21.37 4.52 -3.85
N VAL A 433 22.28 4.21 -2.93
CA VAL A 433 21.93 3.84 -1.54
C VAL A 433 22.48 4.93 -0.61
N PRO A 434 21.93 6.16 -0.58
CA PRO A 434 22.45 7.16 0.35
C PRO A 434 21.92 6.90 1.77
N ASP A 435 22.74 7.26 2.75
CA ASP A 435 22.35 7.56 4.12
C ASP A 435 21.40 8.78 4.12
N GLY A 436 20.12 8.54 3.78
CA GLY A 436 19.13 9.57 3.50
C GLY A 436 18.05 9.16 2.49
N ALA A 437 18.13 7.94 1.94
CA ALA A 437 17.11 7.38 1.06
C ALA A 437 15.70 7.52 1.67
N GLU A 438 14.75 7.93 0.83
CA GLU A 438 13.32 7.98 1.13
C GLU A 438 12.90 6.67 1.83
N ARG A 439 12.31 6.77 3.03
CA ARG A 439 12.06 5.59 3.88
C ARG A 439 11.28 4.52 3.10
N GLY A 440 11.89 3.35 2.97
CA GLY A 440 11.33 2.19 2.29
C GLY A 440 11.45 2.21 0.76
N VAL A 441 12.19 3.16 0.18
CA VAL A 441 12.57 3.19 -1.23
C VAL A 441 14.04 2.81 -1.30
N VAL A 442 14.30 1.52 -1.56
CA VAL A 442 15.65 0.98 -1.65
C VAL A 442 15.79 0.19 -2.95
N PRO A 443 16.95 0.24 -3.62
CA PRO A 443 17.20 -0.68 -4.71
C PRO A 443 17.20 -2.11 -4.18
N GLY A 444 16.62 -3.04 -4.94
CA GLY A 444 16.47 -4.40 -4.46
C GLY A 444 15.59 -5.28 -5.32
N PRO A 445 15.45 -6.55 -4.95
CA PRO A 445 14.74 -7.52 -5.77
C PRO A 445 13.24 -7.24 -5.83
N THR A 446 12.64 -7.54 -6.97
CA THR A 446 11.19 -7.70 -7.12
C THR A 446 10.79 -9.11 -6.66
N GLY A 447 9.59 -9.27 -6.10
CA GLY A 447 9.17 -10.55 -5.51
C GLY A 447 8.98 -11.71 -6.51
N THR A 448 9.25 -11.50 -7.80
CA THR A 448 9.09 -12.48 -8.88
C THR A 448 10.42 -13.00 -9.44
N VAL A 449 11.54 -12.61 -8.82
CA VAL A 449 12.90 -12.92 -9.28
C VAL A 449 13.54 -13.97 -8.38
N PRO A 450 14.16 -15.03 -8.95
CA PRO A 450 14.86 -16.06 -8.17
C PRO A 450 15.95 -15.47 -7.28
N THR A 451 16.05 -15.92 -6.03
CA THR A 451 17.11 -15.49 -5.08
C THR A 451 18.52 -15.79 -5.59
N SER A 452 18.68 -16.85 -6.38
CA SER A 452 19.93 -17.19 -7.09
C SER A 452 20.33 -16.17 -8.17
N SER A 453 19.52 -15.15 -8.42
CA SER A 453 19.75 -14.08 -9.40
C SER A 453 19.69 -12.68 -8.77
N THR A 454 19.69 -12.63 -7.43
CA THR A 454 19.75 -11.40 -6.63
C THR A 454 21.17 -11.24 -6.07
N PHE A 455 21.76 -10.05 -6.22
CA PHE A 455 23.08 -9.71 -5.66
C PHE A 455 22.91 -8.65 -4.57
N THR A 456 23.92 -8.51 -3.70
CA THR A 456 23.95 -7.46 -2.68
C THR A 456 24.15 -6.11 -3.35
N VAL A 457 23.09 -5.32 -3.47
CA VAL A 457 23.12 -4.01 -4.15
C VAL A 457 24.25 -3.11 -3.63
N GLY A 458 24.46 -3.07 -2.31
CA GLY A 458 25.45 -2.20 -1.66
C GLY A 458 26.91 -2.59 -1.90
N GLU A 459 27.19 -3.76 -2.49
CA GLU A 459 28.53 -4.19 -2.86
C GLU A 459 28.90 -3.76 -4.30
N GLU A 460 27.91 -3.33 -5.10
CA GLU A 460 28.13 -2.90 -6.48
C GLU A 460 28.08 -1.37 -6.62
N SER A 461 28.71 -0.82 -7.64
CA SER A 461 28.64 0.61 -7.96
C SER A 461 27.32 0.99 -8.63
N ALA A 462 26.75 2.16 -8.30
CA ALA A 462 25.50 2.62 -8.90
C ALA A 462 25.56 2.69 -10.45
N VAL A 463 26.71 3.10 -10.99
CA VAL A 463 26.98 3.15 -12.43
C VAL A 463 26.95 1.76 -13.07
N MET A 464 27.51 0.74 -12.41
CA MET A 464 27.52 -0.62 -12.91
C MET A 464 26.13 -1.27 -12.87
N ARG A 465 25.33 -0.98 -11.83
CA ARG A 465 23.91 -1.39 -11.77
C ARG A 465 23.07 -0.73 -12.86
N ARG A 466 23.26 0.57 -13.08
CA ARG A 466 22.63 1.30 -14.20
C ARG A 466 23.00 0.69 -15.54
N GLN A 467 24.28 0.40 -15.73
CA GLN A 467 24.77 -0.18 -16.98
C GLN A 467 24.21 -1.61 -17.19
N ALA A 468 24.07 -2.41 -16.13
CA ALA A 468 23.40 -3.69 -16.19
C ALA A 468 21.92 -3.55 -16.61
N ALA A 469 21.22 -2.54 -16.07
CA ALA A 469 19.84 -2.25 -16.49
C ALA A 469 19.76 -1.81 -17.96
N VAL A 470 20.68 -0.97 -18.43
CA VAL A 470 20.80 -0.56 -19.85
C VAL A 470 21.03 -1.79 -20.75
N GLY A 471 21.91 -2.71 -20.37
CA GLY A 471 22.09 -3.97 -21.08
C GLY A 471 20.82 -4.81 -21.10
N ALA A 472 20.13 -4.93 -19.96
CA ALA A 472 18.90 -5.73 -19.84
C ALA A 472 17.74 -5.19 -20.69
N VAL A 473 17.48 -3.88 -20.69
CA VAL A 473 16.41 -3.29 -21.53
C VAL A 473 16.70 -3.37 -23.02
N THR A 474 17.97 -3.58 -23.39
CA THR A 474 18.40 -3.70 -24.78
C THR A 474 18.44 -5.15 -25.26
N ALA A 475 18.46 -6.13 -24.35
CA ALA A 475 18.61 -7.54 -24.65
C ALA A 475 17.57 -8.08 -25.62
N ALA A 476 16.28 -7.81 -25.41
CA ALA A 476 15.22 -8.36 -26.27
C ALA A 476 15.26 -7.80 -27.71
N ALA A 477 15.67 -6.54 -27.88
CA ALA A 477 15.81 -5.92 -29.20
C ALA A 477 17.11 -6.35 -29.90
N LEU A 478 18.17 -6.56 -29.12
CA LEU A 478 19.45 -7.05 -29.61
C LEU A 478 19.49 -8.52 -29.85
N ASP A 479 18.59 -9.30 -29.24
CA ASP A 479 18.49 -10.73 -29.37
C ASP A 479 18.49 -11.09 -30.86
N PRO A 480 19.67 -11.42 -31.41
CA PRO A 480 19.80 -11.84 -32.78
C PRO A 480 19.65 -13.35 -32.78
N THR A 481 18.97 -13.95 -31.78
CA THR A 481 18.67 -15.36 -31.79
C THR A 481 17.90 -15.64 -33.07
N GLN A 482 18.58 -16.21 -34.05
CA GLN A 482 18.79 -17.65 -34.11
C GLN A 482 17.50 -18.53 -34.01
N ARG A 483 16.38 -18.00 -33.49
CA ARG A 483 15.01 -18.54 -33.51
C ARG A 483 14.28 -18.22 -34.82
N TYR A 484 14.70 -17.16 -35.51
CA TYR A 484 14.19 -16.72 -36.82
C TYR A 484 15.28 -16.49 -37.86
N ALA A 485 16.53 -16.88 -37.56
CA ALA A 485 17.55 -16.98 -38.59
C ALA A 485 17.08 -18.00 -39.65
N PRO A 486 17.44 -17.82 -40.93
CA PRO A 486 17.23 -18.86 -41.94
C PRO A 486 17.77 -20.20 -41.41
N PRO A 487 17.17 -21.35 -41.78
CA PRO A 487 17.60 -22.69 -41.36
C PRO A 487 19.11 -22.96 -41.59
N ASP A 488 19.74 -22.17 -42.46
CA ASP A 488 21.12 -22.31 -42.91
C ASP A 488 22.05 -21.21 -42.35
N GLY A 489 21.59 -20.40 -41.38
CA GLY A 489 22.33 -19.27 -40.79
C GLY A 489 23.35 -19.65 -39.72
N TRP A 490 24.41 -18.83 -39.59
CA TRP A 490 25.65 -18.94 -38.77
C TRP A 490 25.46 -18.97 -37.24
N ALA A 491 24.24 -19.28 -36.80
CA ALA A 491 23.73 -18.82 -35.54
C ALA A 491 22.35 -19.48 -35.32
N ALA A 492 22.28 -20.72 -34.83
CA ALA A 492 21.08 -21.34 -34.23
C ALA A 492 21.34 -21.67 -32.74
N SER A 493 20.70 -20.97 -31.79
CA SER A 493 20.97 -21.12 -30.37
C SER A 493 20.07 -22.23 -29.93
N THR A 494 20.66 -23.31 -29.41
CA THR A 494 19.90 -24.46 -28.90
C THR A 494 19.29 -24.18 -27.52
N ALA A 495 19.58 -23.02 -26.92
CA ALA A 495 19.07 -22.64 -25.62
C ALA A 495 17.56 -22.34 -25.69
N VAL A 496 16.78 -23.09 -24.93
CA VAL A 496 15.35 -22.84 -24.75
C VAL A 496 15.17 -21.80 -23.66
N ASP A 497 14.67 -20.61 -24.02
CA ASP A 497 14.28 -19.57 -23.07
C ASP A 497 12.76 -19.60 -22.82
N PRO A 498 12.30 -20.02 -21.63
CA PRO A 498 10.89 -20.06 -21.28
C PRO A 498 10.20 -18.69 -21.34
N VAL A 499 10.92 -17.60 -21.04
CA VAL A 499 10.35 -16.24 -21.06
C VAL A 499 10.07 -15.83 -22.50
N ALA A 500 11.07 -15.96 -23.37
CA ALA A 500 10.95 -15.58 -24.76
C ALA A 500 10.05 -16.52 -25.60
N GLN A 501 9.74 -17.73 -25.13
CA GLN A 501 8.66 -18.55 -25.71
C GLN A 501 7.27 -17.90 -25.57
N VAL A 502 7.06 -17.06 -24.54
CA VAL A 502 5.80 -16.35 -24.31
C VAL A 502 5.83 -14.96 -24.93
N THR A 503 6.91 -14.21 -24.65
CA THR A 503 7.03 -12.80 -25.07
C THR A 503 7.30 -12.66 -26.56
N GLY A 504 7.98 -13.62 -27.20
CA GLY A 504 8.37 -13.50 -28.60
C GLY A 504 9.27 -12.28 -28.82
N ARG A 505 9.00 -11.54 -29.90
CA ARG A 505 9.63 -10.23 -30.19
C ARG A 505 8.85 -9.05 -29.61
N THR A 506 8.02 -9.29 -28.59
CA THR A 506 7.36 -8.20 -27.85
C THR A 506 8.12 -7.94 -26.56
N THR A 507 8.24 -6.66 -26.20
CA THR A 507 8.98 -6.22 -25.03
C THR A 507 8.12 -5.24 -24.26
N LEU A 508 7.52 -5.72 -23.17
CA LEU A 508 6.90 -4.87 -22.17
C LEU A 508 7.95 -4.57 -21.10
N ILE A 509 8.44 -3.33 -21.05
CA ILE A 509 9.35 -2.87 -20.00
C ILE A 509 8.50 -2.34 -18.86
N ALA A 510 8.53 -3.05 -17.73
CA ALA A 510 7.77 -2.72 -16.53
C ALA A 510 8.72 -2.60 -15.33
N PRO A 511 9.24 -1.39 -15.03
CA PRO A 511 9.97 -1.15 -13.79
C PRO A 511 9.05 -1.42 -12.58
N PRO A 512 9.64 -1.71 -11.39
CA PRO A 512 8.85 -1.78 -10.16
C PRO A 512 8.10 -0.47 -9.93
N GLN A 513 6.90 -0.54 -9.37
CA GLN A 513 6.09 0.67 -9.13
C GLN A 513 6.84 1.67 -8.23
N VAL A 514 7.46 1.17 -7.17
CA VAL A 514 8.37 1.94 -6.30
C VAL A 514 9.78 1.40 -6.50
N TRP A 515 10.68 2.28 -6.95
CA TRP A 515 12.05 1.97 -7.34
C TRP A 515 12.93 3.18 -7.04
N ALA A 516 14.22 2.93 -6.74
CA ALA A 516 15.15 3.95 -6.27
C ALA A 516 15.86 4.74 -7.38
N ALA A 517 15.50 4.51 -8.64
CA ALA A 517 16.15 5.11 -9.80
C ALA A 517 16.21 6.64 -9.72
N GLY A 518 17.42 7.19 -9.79
CA GLY A 518 17.66 8.64 -9.78
C GLY A 518 17.59 9.27 -11.19
N PRO A 519 17.82 10.59 -11.30
CA PRO A 519 17.74 11.31 -12.58
C PRO A 519 18.64 10.72 -13.68
N GLN A 520 19.86 10.30 -13.32
CA GLN A 520 20.80 9.74 -14.29
C GLN A 520 20.41 8.32 -14.73
N ASP A 521 19.84 7.51 -13.82
CA ASP A 521 19.33 6.18 -14.15
C ASP A 521 18.14 6.30 -15.12
N ALA A 522 17.25 7.25 -14.84
CA ALA A 522 16.08 7.53 -15.65
C ALA A 522 16.45 7.90 -17.10
N ARG A 523 17.42 8.82 -17.26
CA ARG A 523 17.95 9.21 -18.57
C ARG A 523 18.57 8.02 -19.31
N ALA A 524 19.41 7.24 -18.63
CA ALA A 524 20.10 6.11 -19.25
C ALA A 524 19.12 5.04 -19.81
N VAL A 525 18.03 4.74 -19.09
CA VAL A 525 17.01 3.80 -19.56
C VAL A 525 16.25 4.37 -20.77
N LEU A 526 15.80 5.62 -20.70
CA LEU A 526 15.07 6.24 -21.81
C LEU A 526 15.95 6.38 -23.07
N ASP A 527 17.22 6.75 -22.90
CA ASP A 527 18.21 6.81 -23.98
C ASP A 527 18.52 5.42 -24.56
N ALA A 528 18.52 4.37 -23.75
CA ALA A 528 18.66 3.00 -24.23
C ALA A 528 17.50 2.60 -25.13
N VAL A 529 16.26 2.88 -24.73
CA VAL A 529 15.05 2.60 -25.52
C VAL A 529 15.01 3.46 -26.79
N SER A 530 15.27 4.77 -26.69
CA SER A 530 15.30 5.67 -27.86
C SER A 530 16.35 5.27 -28.90
N ALA A 531 17.51 4.77 -28.46
CA ALA A 531 18.53 4.29 -29.38
C ALA A 531 18.10 3.03 -30.15
N GLN A 532 17.30 2.15 -29.54
CA GLN A 532 16.76 0.98 -30.25
C GLN A 532 15.82 1.39 -31.39
N PHE A 533 15.00 2.43 -31.20
CA PHE A 533 14.19 3.01 -32.28
C PHE A 533 15.07 3.64 -33.37
N GLY A 534 16.10 4.39 -32.97
CA GLY A 534 17.04 5.01 -33.91
C GLY A 534 17.83 3.99 -34.74
N ALA A 535 18.15 2.84 -34.16
CA ALA A 535 18.85 1.74 -34.82
C ALA A 535 17.91 0.81 -35.62
N GLY A 536 16.60 1.04 -35.59
CA GLY A 536 15.61 0.17 -36.25
C GLY A 536 15.46 -1.23 -35.61
N LEU A 537 15.96 -1.40 -34.37
CA LEU A 537 15.87 -2.66 -33.61
C LEU A 537 14.52 -2.83 -32.92
N ALA A 538 13.83 -1.72 -32.68
CA ALA A 538 12.53 -1.68 -32.05
C ALA A 538 11.55 -0.79 -32.83
N GLN A 539 10.27 -1.06 -32.65
CA GLN A 539 9.14 -0.23 -33.09
C GLN A 539 8.22 0.01 -31.89
N PRO A 540 7.61 1.21 -31.79
CA PRO A 540 6.77 1.55 -30.67
C PRO A 540 5.41 0.85 -30.77
N ARG A 541 4.96 0.23 -29.67
CA ARG A 541 3.60 -0.29 -29.50
C ARG A 541 2.94 0.46 -28.35
N THR A 542 1.76 1.03 -28.61
CA THR A 542 1.05 1.79 -27.57
C THR A 542 0.54 0.87 -26.46
N PHE A 543 0.50 1.39 -25.23
CA PHE A 543 -0.07 0.67 -24.10
C PHE A 543 -1.60 0.43 -24.26
N ARG A 544 -2.29 1.32 -25.00
CA ARG A 544 -3.71 1.13 -25.35
C ARG A 544 -3.91 -0.09 -26.26
N ASP A 545 -3.08 -0.26 -27.28
CA ASP A 545 -3.15 -1.42 -28.17
C ASP A 545 -2.79 -2.72 -27.44
N LEU A 546 -1.78 -2.67 -26.56
CA LEU A 546 -1.44 -3.80 -25.68
C LEU A 546 -2.63 -4.20 -24.80
N THR A 547 -3.27 -3.23 -24.15
CA THR A 547 -4.44 -3.44 -23.29
C THR A 547 -5.62 -4.00 -24.07
N ALA A 548 -5.97 -3.40 -25.21
CA ALA A 548 -7.06 -3.87 -26.07
C ALA A 548 -6.80 -5.30 -26.57
N SER A 549 -5.56 -5.62 -26.94
CA SER A 549 -5.16 -6.97 -27.35
C SER A 549 -5.32 -7.97 -26.19
N ALA A 550 -4.92 -7.59 -24.97
CA ALA A 550 -5.12 -8.43 -23.78
C ALA A 550 -6.60 -8.68 -23.49
N GLN A 551 -7.43 -7.63 -23.48
CA GLN A 551 -8.88 -7.77 -23.29
C GLN A 551 -9.53 -8.66 -24.36
N SER A 552 -9.14 -8.50 -25.62
CA SER A 552 -9.65 -9.35 -26.71
C SER A 552 -9.25 -10.81 -26.53
N THR A 553 -8.02 -11.07 -26.09
CA THR A 553 -7.50 -12.41 -25.83
C THR A 553 -8.17 -13.05 -24.63
N GLY A 554 -8.46 -12.28 -23.58
CA GLY A 554 -9.20 -12.74 -22.40
C GLY A 554 -10.63 -13.17 -22.73
N ARG A 555 -11.30 -12.44 -23.63
CA ARG A 555 -12.69 -12.69 -24.06
C ARG A 555 -12.83 -13.74 -25.17
N ASP A 556 -11.74 -14.17 -25.78
CA ASP A 556 -11.74 -15.15 -26.86
C ASP A 556 -12.18 -16.55 -26.36
N PRO A 557 -13.35 -17.07 -26.80
CA PRO A 557 -13.84 -18.37 -26.37
C PRO A 557 -12.91 -19.54 -26.77
N ALA A 558 -12.21 -19.43 -27.90
CA ALA A 558 -11.32 -20.49 -28.37
C ALA A 558 -10.08 -20.63 -27.47
N ARG A 559 -9.60 -19.51 -26.93
CA ARG A 559 -8.50 -19.48 -25.96
C ARG A 559 -8.95 -19.77 -24.53
N ALA A 560 -10.21 -19.46 -24.20
CA ALA A 560 -10.80 -19.77 -22.90
C ALA A 560 -10.99 -21.28 -22.66
N ALA A 561 -11.02 -22.10 -23.72
CA ALA A 561 -11.15 -23.55 -23.62
C ALA A 561 -9.92 -24.23 -22.98
N ASP A 562 -8.73 -23.63 -23.10
CA ASP A 562 -7.47 -24.14 -22.55
C ASP A 562 -6.56 -22.97 -22.13
N PRO A 563 -6.91 -22.27 -21.02
CA PRO A 563 -6.22 -21.05 -20.61
C PRO A 563 -4.85 -21.36 -20.00
N TRP A 564 -3.99 -20.35 -19.99
CA TRP A 564 -2.77 -20.36 -19.21
C TRP A 564 -3.11 -20.37 -17.72
N THR A 565 -2.31 -21.08 -16.94
CA THR A 565 -2.52 -21.19 -15.50
C THR A 565 -1.71 -20.14 -14.75
N LEU A 566 -2.35 -19.48 -13.78
CA LEU A 566 -1.70 -18.55 -12.86
C LEU A 566 -0.83 -19.34 -11.87
N ARG A 567 0.38 -18.85 -11.59
CA ARG A 567 1.34 -19.49 -10.71
C ARG A 567 1.96 -18.48 -9.76
N GLN A 568 2.03 -18.83 -8.48
CA GLN A 568 2.81 -18.09 -7.51
C GLN A 568 4.31 -18.30 -7.75
N ALA A 569 5.08 -17.21 -7.83
CA ALA A 569 6.53 -17.30 -7.80
C ALA A 569 6.98 -17.76 -6.39
N PRO A 570 7.79 -18.83 -6.23
CA PRO A 570 8.22 -19.31 -4.91
C PRO A 570 8.80 -18.21 -4.01
N GLU A 571 9.52 -17.26 -4.61
CA GLU A 571 10.21 -16.15 -3.97
C GLU A 571 9.25 -15.06 -3.46
N SER A 572 8.01 -15.05 -3.95
CA SER A 572 6.96 -14.13 -3.51
C SER A 572 6.25 -14.58 -2.23
N ALA A 573 6.47 -15.82 -1.76
CA ALA A 573 5.80 -16.35 -0.57
C ALA A 573 6.03 -15.52 0.70
N PRO A 574 7.26 -15.03 1.00
CA PRO A 574 7.50 -14.13 2.13
C PRO A 574 6.83 -12.76 2.00
N SER A 575 6.43 -12.35 0.80
CA SER A 575 5.76 -11.07 0.51
C SER A 575 4.25 -11.10 0.72
N ARG A 576 3.66 -12.26 1.08
CA ARG A 576 2.22 -12.42 1.28
C ARG A 576 1.72 -11.60 2.47
N VAL A 577 0.63 -10.83 2.28
CA VAL A 577 -0.04 -10.10 3.36
C VAL A 577 -0.63 -11.07 4.39
N PRO A 578 -0.31 -10.95 5.69
CA PRO A 578 -0.87 -11.83 6.72
C PRO A 578 -2.38 -11.73 6.88
N ASP A 579 -3.02 -12.86 7.20
CA ASP A 579 -4.49 -12.96 7.34
C ASP A 579 -5.02 -12.03 8.45
N ARG A 580 -4.26 -11.85 9.54
CA ARG A 580 -4.59 -10.90 10.61
C ARG A 580 -4.79 -9.46 10.11
N ILE A 581 -4.00 -9.04 9.13
CA ILE A 581 -4.09 -7.69 8.53
C ILE A 581 -5.28 -7.62 7.58
N VAL A 582 -5.49 -8.67 6.77
CA VAL A 582 -6.64 -8.80 5.87
C VAL A 582 -7.96 -8.74 6.64
N THR A 583 -8.11 -9.56 7.68
CA THR A 583 -9.31 -9.58 8.53
C THR A 583 -9.52 -8.26 9.25
N ALA A 584 -8.46 -7.61 9.73
CA ALA A 584 -8.56 -6.30 10.40
C ALA A 584 -8.96 -5.18 9.43
N ALA A 585 -8.42 -5.16 8.21
CA ALA A 585 -8.81 -4.22 7.16
C ALA A 585 -10.28 -4.41 6.75
N ALA A 586 -10.71 -5.66 6.58
CA ALA A 586 -12.10 -5.99 6.25
C ALA A 586 -13.08 -5.60 7.38
N ALA A 587 -12.74 -5.91 8.64
CA ALA A 587 -13.56 -5.49 9.77
C ALA A 587 -13.66 -3.95 9.88
N HIS A 588 -12.55 -3.25 9.65
CA HIS A 588 -12.52 -1.80 9.65
C HIS A 588 -13.38 -1.19 8.53
N VAL A 589 -13.27 -1.68 7.29
CA VAL A 589 -14.04 -1.11 6.17
C VAL A 589 -15.54 -1.27 6.38
N ARG A 590 -16.00 -2.40 6.95
CA ARG A 590 -17.42 -2.61 7.25
C ARG A 590 -17.94 -1.60 8.27
N GLN A 591 -17.16 -1.25 9.28
CA GLN A 591 -17.51 -0.19 10.23
C GLN A 591 -17.54 1.19 9.56
N VAL A 592 -16.59 1.46 8.67
CA VAL A 592 -16.57 2.72 7.90
C VAL A 592 -17.80 2.85 7.01
N ASP A 593 -18.22 1.77 6.35
CA ASP A 593 -19.42 1.75 5.52
C ASP A 593 -20.70 1.90 6.34
N GLN A 594 -20.78 1.26 7.51
CA GLN A 594 -21.89 1.47 8.45
C GLN A 594 -21.98 2.93 8.92
N LEU A 595 -20.86 3.58 9.20
CA LEU A 595 -20.83 5.02 9.50
C LEU A 595 -21.29 5.85 8.31
N GLY A 596 -20.72 5.61 7.13
CA GLY A 596 -21.08 6.31 5.91
C GLY A 596 -22.58 6.21 5.57
N ALA A 597 -23.21 5.07 5.85
CA ALA A 597 -24.64 4.87 5.63
C ALA A 597 -25.55 5.64 6.60
N ALA A 598 -25.07 5.97 7.80
CA ALA A 598 -25.81 6.75 8.79
C ALA A 598 -25.70 8.27 8.56
N LEU A 599 -24.65 8.72 7.86
CA LEU A 599 -24.39 10.12 7.58
C LEU A 599 -25.25 10.64 6.42
N LEU A 600 -25.58 11.93 6.47
CA LEU A 600 -26.32 12.64 5.44
C LEU A 600 -25.43 13.68 4.74
N PRO A 601 -25.65 13.96 3.45
CA PRO A 601 -24.98 15.06 2.77
C PRO A 601 -25.50 16.42 3.27
N LEU A 602 -24.61 17.41 3.35
CA LEU A 602 -25.02 18.79 3.60
C LEU A 602 -25.47 19.46 2.30
N PRO A 603 -26.64 20.13 2.29
CA PRO A 603 -27.02 20.96 1.15
C PRO A 603 -25.97 22.06 0.91
N LYS A 604 -25.59 22.28 -0.35
CA LYS A 604 -24.69 23.38 -0.78
C LYS A 604 -23.25 23.31 -0.25
N THR A 605 -22.80 22.18 0.28
CA THR A 605 -21.40 21.95 0.69
C THR A 605 -20.82 20.78 -0.12
N PRO A 606 -19.56 20.84 -0.57
CA PRO A 606 -18.95 19.75 -1.35
C PRO A 606 -18.66 18.49 -0.51
N LEU A 607 -18.72 18.57 0.82
CA LEU A 607 -18.46 17.44 1.70
C LEU A 607 -19.65 16.48 1.72
N THR A 608 -19.44 15.28 1.17
CA THR A 608 -20.40 14.17 1.20
C THR A 608 -19.97 13.10 2.21
N PRO A 609 -20.88 12.23 2.68
CA PRO A 609 -20.53 11.07 3.51
C PRO A 609 -19.42 10.21 2.91
N ARG A 610 -19.41 10.05 1.58
CA ARG A 610 -18.36 9.29 0.88
C ARG A 610 -17.01 10.00 0.95
N MET A 611 -16.97 11.31 0.74
CA MET A 611 -15.73 12.11 0.86
C MET A 611 -15.21 12.12 2.30
N TYR A 612 -16.09 12.26 3.28
CA TYR A 612 -15.73 12.24 4.71
C TYR A 612 -15.12 10.89 5.13
N THR A 613 -15.68 9.78 4.65
CA THR A 613 -15.21 8.43 5.00
C THR A 613 -14.11 7.87 4.10
N SER A 614 -13.81 8.51 2.95
CA SER A 614 -12.86 7.95 1.97
C SER A 614 -11.47 7.70 2.53
N PRO A 615 -10.84 8.65 3.25
CA PRO A 615 -9.50 8.42 3.78
C PRO A 615 -9.40 7.22 4.72
N LEU A 616 -10.47 6.92 5.48
CA LEU A 616 -10.51 5.76 6.37
C LEU A 616 -10.64 4.43 5.61
N ARG A 617 -11.29 4.42 4.44
CA ARG A 617 -11.31 3.25 3.54
C ARG A 617 -9.97 3.08 2.85
N GLU A 618 -9.40 4.15 2.33
CA GLU A 618 -8.09 4.16 1.70
C GLU A 618 -6.98 3.73 2.67
N ASP A 619 -7.10 4.05 3.96
CA ASP A 619 -6.17 3.55 4.98
C ASP A 619 -6.21 2.03 5.14
N ALA A 620 -7.38 1.40 4.97
CA ALA A 620 -7.46 -0.07 4.93
C ALA A 620 -6.83 -0.62 3.64
N VAL A 621 -6.97 0.06 2.51
CA VAL A 621 -6.29 -0.32 1.26
C VAL A 621 -4.76 -0.20 1.41
N ARG A 622 -4.24 0.91 1.95
CA ARG A 622 -2.81 1.12 2.24
C ARG A 622 -2.25 0.06 3.20
N ALA A 623 -3.05 -0.44 4.14
CA ALA A 623 -2.64 -1.52 5.05
C ALA A 623 -2.44 -2.87 4.34
N LEU A 624 -3.10 -3.06 3.19
CA LEU A 624 -2.98 -4.25 2.33
C LEU A 624 -1.90 -4.11 1.24
N ARG A 625 -1.08 -3.07 1.32
CA ARG A 625 0.04 -2.82 0.40
C ARG A 625 0.95 -4.05 0.25
N TRP A 626 1.35 -4.32 -0.98
CA TRP A 626 2.41 -5.27 -1.31
C TRP A 626 3.81 -4.69 -1.06
N ALA A 627 4.74 -5.52 -0.62
CA ALA A 627 6.15 -5.18 -0.50
C ALA A 627 7.01 -6.43 -0.70
N PRO A 628 8.23 -6.31 -1.26
CA PRO A 628 9.12 -7.45 -1.45
C PRO A 628 9.50 -8.11 -0.12
N SER A 629 9.65 -7.32 0.95
CA SER A 629 9.84 -7.80 2.34
C SER A 629 8.75 -7.27 3.27
N ARG A 630 8.17 -8.15 4.10
CA ARG A 630 7.08 -7.80 5.04
C ARG A 630 7.56 -7.23 6.36
N SER A 631 8.81 -7.50 6.79
CA SER A 631 9.32 -7.03 8.08
C SER A 631 9.28 -5.51 8.22
N ALA A 632 9.42 -4.79 7.10
CA ALA A 632 9.35 -3.32 7.07
C ALA A 632 7.92 -2.77 7.07
N VAL A 633 6.93 -3.48 6.50
CA VAL A 633 5.58 -2.92 6.23
C VAL A 633 4.47 -3.47 7.15
N ASP A 634 4.67 -4.62 7.78
CA ASP A 634 3.67 -5.21 8.69
C ASP A 634 3.45 -4.35 9.95
N GLY A 635 4.53 -3.74 10.46
CA GLY A 635 4.47 -2.79 11.57
C GLY A 635 3.66 -1.55 11.19
N ASP A 636 3.98 -0.95 10.04
CA ASP A 636 3.29 0.25 9.52
C ASP A 636 1.80 -0.01 9.28
N ALA A 637 1.44 -1.17 8.72
CA ALA A 637 0.05 -1.59 8.55
C ALA A 637 -0.69 -1.72 9.90
N SER A 638 -0.03 -2.30 10.90
CA SER A 638 -0.61 -2.49 12.25
C SER A 638 -0.82 -1.15 12.97
N ILE A 639 0.15 -0.22 12.86
CA ILE A 639 0.07 1.14 13.37
C ILE A 639 -1.09 1.89 12.69
N ARG A 640 -1.15 1.85 11.35
CA ARG A 640 -2.21 2.48 10.56
C ARG A 640 -3.61 2.00 10.97
N LEU A 641 -3.83 0.68 10.98
CA LEU A 641 -5.13 0.11 11.35
C LEU A 641 -5.51 0.39 12.81
N SER A 642 -4.52 0.56 13.70
CA SER A 642 -4.79 0.95 15.09
C SER A 642 -5.17 2.43 15.21
N ALA A 643 -4.53 3.30 14.42
CA ALA A 643 -4.89 4.71 14.34
C ALA A 643 -6.29 4.91 13.74
N THR A 644 -6.66 4.15 12.71
CA THR A 644 -8.01 4.23 12.12
C THR A 644 -9.09 3.74 13.07
N ARG A 645 -8.85 2.65 13.81
CA ARG A 645 -9.76 2.17 14.87
C ARG A 645 -9.96 3.21 15.96
N ALA A 646 -8.88 3.84 16.43
CA ALA A 646 -8.96 4.91 17.44
C ALA A 646 -9.75 6.13 16.92
N SER A 647 -9.55 6.48 15.65
CA SER A 647 -10.29 7.56 14.99
C SER A 647 -11.77 7.25 14.85
N MET A 648 -12.12 6.03 14.43
CA MET A 648 -13.51 5.56 14.37
C MET A 648 -14.18 5.64 15.75
N ALA A 649 -13.51 5.13 16.79
CA ALA A 649 -14.01 5.22 18.16
C ALA A 649 -14.15 6.67 18.67
N ALA A 650 -13.31 7.60 18.21
CA ALA A 650 -13.45 9.02 18.54
C ALA A 650 -14.65 9.65 17.83
N GLN A 651 -14.87 9.32 16.55
CA GLN A 651 -16.02 9.81 15.78
C GLN A 651 -17.35 9.30 16.36
N LEU A 652 -17.43 8.02 16.73
CA LEU A 652 -18.64 7.46 17.37
C LEU A 652 -18.90 8.08 18.75
N ARG A 653 -17.86 8.43 19.52
CA ARG A 653 -18.00 9.14 20.80
C ARG A 653 -18.32 10.62 20.67
N SER A 654 -18.08 11.21 19.50
CA SER A 654 -18.41 12.63 19.22
C SER A 654 -19.91 12.86 18.98
N VAL A 655 -20.70 11.79 18.95
CA VAL A 655 -22.15 11.82 18.89
C VAL A 655 -22.68 11.13 20.14
N GLY A 656 -23.54 11.79 20.91
CA GLY A 656 -24.02 11.23 22.16
C GLY A 656 -25.02 12.12 22.87
N PHE A 657 -25.53 11.63 24.00
CA PHE A 657 -26.40 12.43 24.86
C PHE A 657 -25.61 13.44 25.67
N VAL A 658 -26.21 14.61 25.91
CA VAL A 658 -25.73 15.57 26.89
C VAL A 658 -26.26 15.15 28.25
N THR A 659 -25.37 14.82 29.20
CA THR A 659 -25.75 14.30 30.52
C THR A 659 -26.68 15.29 31.25
N PRO A 660 -27.89 14.87 31.66
CA PRO A 660 -28.75 15.70 32.48
C PRO A 660 -28.15 15.86 33.88
N GLY A 661 -28.02 17.09 34.38
CA GLY A 661 -27.43 17.37 35.70
C GLY A 661 -28.28 16.96 36.92
N GLY A 662 -29.41 16.26 36.76
CA GLY A 662 -30.33 15.94 37.87
C GLY A 662 -31.35 14.84 37.57
N ALA A 663 -32.10 14.45 38.59
CA ALA A 663 -33.20 13.49 38.50
C ALA A 663 -34.45 14.13 37.88
N TYR A 664 -35.17 13.39 37.04
CA TYR A 664 -36.43 13.84 36.44
C TYR A 664 -37.60 13.41 37.33
N THR A 665 -38.53 14.32 37.61
CA THR A 665 -39.81 13.98 38.26
C THR A 665 -40.92 14.03 37.21
N LEU A 666 -41.61 12.91 36.99
CA LEU A 666 -42.78 12.88 36.11
C LEU A 666 -43.98 13.50 36.83
N ALA A 667 -44.63 14.46 36.18
CA ALA A 667 -45.81 15.12 36.72
C ALA A 667 -47.08 14.23 36.64
N SER A 668 -47.10 13.27 35.71
CA SER A 668 -48.20 12.31 35.49
C SER A 668 -47.65 10.99 34.94
N ASP A 669 -48.48 9.95 35.02
CA ASP A 669 -48.33 8.63 34.40
C ASP A 669 -47.96 8.64 32.90
N LYS A 670 -48.15 9.76 32.19
CA LYS A 670 -47.82 9.93 30.76
C LYS A 670 -47.06 11.24 30.46
N SER A 671 -45.86 11.40 31.03
CA SER A 671 -45.02 12.59 30.77
C SER A 671 -43.86 12.25 29.83
N PRO A 672 -43.57 13.06 28.79
CA PRO A 672 -42.44 12.82 27.90
C PRO A 672 -41.10 13.12 28.61
N LEU A 673 -40.09 12.28 28.38
CA LEU A 673 -38.71 12.53 28.81
C LEU A 673 -38.02 13.40 27.76
N LEU A 674 -37.54 14.58 28.18
CA LEU A 674 -36.80 15.51 27.32
C LEU A 674 -35.31 15.19 27.40
N ILE A 675 -34.70 14.87 26.27
CA ILE A 675 -33.29 14.51 26.20
C ILE A 675 -32.61 15.30 25.10
N VAL A 676 -31.41 15.79 25.38
CA VAL A 676 -30.61 16.51 24.40
C VAL A 676 -29.53 15.58 23.87
N ALA A 677 -29.48 15.42 22.55
CA ALA A 677 -28.40 14.75 21.86
C ALA A 677 -27.53 15.77 21.11
N ARG A 678 -26.22 15.52 21.06
CA ARG A 678 -25.23 16.34 20.36
C ARG A 678 -24.53 15.52 19.28
N ASN A 679 -24.22 16.18 18.16
CA ASN A 679 -23.40 15.65 17.08
C ASN A 679 -22.29 16.66 16.76
N ASP A 680 -21.04 16.31 17.05
CA ASP A 680 -19.87 17.13 16.70
C ASP A 680 -19.27 16.81 15.33
N LEU A 681 -19.82 15.82 14.62
CA LEU A 681 -19.36 15.48 13.27
C LEU A 681 -19.65 16.64 12.30
N PRO A 682 -18.83 16.81 11.24
CA PRO A 682 -19.05 17.83 10.22
C PRO A 682 -20.24 17.51 9.30
N LEU A 683 -20.89 16.36 9.46
CA LEU A 683 -22.05 15.94 8.69
C LEU A 683 -23.21 15.57 9.62
N PRO A 684 -24.47 15.78 9.20
CA PRO A 684 -25.62 15.29 9.95
C PRO A 684 -25.63 13.76 9.99
N ILE A 685 -26.22 13.21 11.05
CA ILE A 685 -26.28 11.76 11.28
C ILE A 685 -27.70 11.33 11.66
N ARG A 686 -28.14 10.20 11.12
CA ARG A 686 -29.39 9.55 11.51
C ARG A 686 -29.17 8.61 12.69
N THR A 687 -29.99 8.77 13.72
CA THR A 687 -29.89 8.06 14.99
C THR A 687 -31.21 7.45 15.43
N VAL A 688 -31.15 6.40 16.24
CA VAL A 688 -32.26 5.74 16.92
C VAL A 688 -31.90 5.65 18.40
N ILE A 689 -32.89 5.75 19.28
CA ILE A 689 -32.68 5.65 20.73
C ILE A 689 -33.14 4.27 21.18
N ASP A 690 -32.23 3.50 21.75
CA ASP A 690 -32.53 2.25 22.43
C ASP A 690 -32.65 2.51 23.94
N TRP A 691 -33.54 1.77 24.60
CA TRP A 691 -33.75 1.89 26.03
C TRP A 691 -33.80 0.52 26.72
N SER A 692 -33.35 0.50 27.97
CA SER A 692 -33.53 -0.62 28.90
C SER A 692 -34.18 -0.08 30.16
N ALA A 693 -35.34 -0.63 30.50
CA ALA A 693 -36.14 -0.21 31.66
C ALA A 693 -36.71 -1.43 32.41
N PRO A 694 -36.93 -1.33 33.74
CA PRO A 694 -37.62 -2.37 34.52
C PRO A 694 -39.07 -2.60 34.07
N GLU A 695 -39.66 -3.73 34.46
CA GLU A 695 -41.06 -4.04 34.18
C GLU A 695 -42.02 -2.92 34.65
N GLY A 696 -42.98 -2.54 33.80
CA GLY A 696 -43.94 -1.46 34.08
C GLY A 696 -43.55 -0.07 33.57
N VAL A 697 -42.47 0.06 32.80
CA VAL A 697 -42.11 1.27 32.04
C VAL A 697 -42.12 0.99 30.55
N THR A 698 -42.86 1.78 29.78
CA THR A 698 -42.79 1.75 28.31
C THR A 698 -42.39 3.12 27.78
N ILE A 699 -41.48 3.12 26.81
CA ILE A 699 -40.97 4.32 26.12
C ILE A 699 -41.20 4.08 24.65
N ASP A 700 -41.75 5.06 23.94
CA ASP A 700 -41.85 5.02 22.48
C ASP A 700 -40.72 5.85 21.86
N ALA A 701 -39.63 5.20 21.43
CA ALA A 701 -38.46 5.86 20.87
C ALA A 701 -38.10 5.35 19.46
N SER A 702 -39.06 4.75 18.75
CA SER A 702 -38.83 3.97 17.53
C SER A 702 -38.55 4.83 16.27
N GLU A 703 -38.63 6.16 16.38
CA GLU A 703 -38.47 7.07 15.23
C GLU A 703 -37.00 7.42 14.97
N VAL A 704 -36.60 7.41 13.69
CA VAL A 704 -35.27 7.85 13.26
C VAL A 704 -35.15 9.36 13.43
N GLN A 705 -34.23 9.79 14.29
CA GLN A 705 -33.95 11.19 14.55
C GLN A 705 -32.74 11.66 13.75
N GLU A 706 -32.82 12.84 13.13
CA GLU A 706 -31.69 13.49 12.47
C GLU A 706 -31.01 14.48 13.41
N LEU A 707 -29.74 14.26 13.70
CA LEU A 707 -28.90 15.19 14.44
C LEU A 707 -28.11 16.07 13.46
N PRO A 708 -28.25 17.41 13.52
CA PRO A 708 -27.57 18.32 12.61
C PRO A 708 -26.04 18.25 12.78
N ALA A 709 -25.29 18.60 11.73
CA ALA A 709 -23.83 18.72 11.81
C ALA A 709 -23.40 19.78 12.84
N ARG A 710 -22.38 19.50 13.64
CA ARG A 710 -21.84 20.39 14.69
C ARG A 710 -22.94 21.07 15.52
N GLY A 711 -23.94 20.30 15.97
CA GLY A 711 -25.14 20.84 16.59
C GLY A 711 -25.79 19.93 17.62
N THR A 712 -26.85 20.43 18.25
CA THR A 712 -27.65 19.73 19.26
C THR A 712 -29.12 19.67 18.85
N ARG A 713 -29.82 18.62 19.27
CA ARG A 713 -31.27 18.48 19.11
C ARG A 713 -31.90 17.98 20.40
N GLN A 714 -33.00 18.62 20.79
CA GLN A 714 -33.87 18.14 21.85
C GLN A 714 -34.84 17.09 21.27
N ILE A 715 -34.97 15.97 21.96
CA ILE A 715 -35.78 14.83 21.57
C ILE A 715 -36.78 14.58 22.72
N GLU A 716 -38.05 14.47 22.38
CA GLU A 716 -39.11 14.14 23.31
C GLU A 716 -39.39 12.63 23.24
N LEU A 717 -39.31 11.94 24.37
CA LEU A 717 -39.54 10.51 24.47
C LEU A 717 -40.83 10.24 25.25
N PRO A 718 -41.96 9.98 24.59
CA PRO A 718 -43.20 9.59 25.26
C PRO A 718 -42.96 8.39 26.19
N THR A 719 -43.18 8.60 27.49
CA THR A 719 -42.92 7.59 28.53
C THR A 719 -44.16 7.35 29.35
N THR A 720 -44.47 6.08 29.62
CA THR A 720 -45.54 5.70 30.56
C THR A 720 -44.99 4.84 31.69
N VAL A 721 -45.44 5.11 32.92
CA VAL A 721 -44.96 4.46 34.15
C VAL A 721 -46.14 4.01 35.01
N ASP A 722 -46.22 2.72 35.30
CA ASP A 722 -47.37 2.10 35.98
C ASP A 722 -47.29 2.13 37.52
N TYR A 723 -46.19 2.62 38.11
CA TYR A 723 -45.96 2.60 39.58
C TYR A 723 -45.22 3.86 40.08
N SER A 724 -45.48 4.26 41.33
CA SER A 724 -44.80 5.40 41.99
C SER A 724 -43.56 4.95 42.76
N ARG A 725 -42.42 4.86 42.06
CA ARG A 725 -41.07 4.61 42.64
C ARG A 725 -40.01 5.38 41.86
N GLN A 726 -38.81 5.50 42.43
CA GLN A 726 -37.63 5.91 41.69
C GLN A 726 -37.21 4.78 40.76
N ILE A 727 -37.13 5.08 39.46
CA ILE A 727 -36.78 4.12 38.41
C ILE A 727 -35.54 4.64 37.70
N SER A 728 -34.63 3.75 37.34
CA SER A 728 -33.48 4.09 36.49
C SER A 728 -33.72 3.53 35.10
N VAL A 729 -33.79 4.41 34.11
CA VAL A 729 -33.89 4.05 32.69
C VAL A 729 -32.51 4.23 32.07
N GLN A 730 -31.98 3.19 31.44
CA GLN A 730 -30.74 3.30 30.66
C GLN A 730 -31.08 3.59 29.21
N LEU A 731 -30.47 4.63 28.65
CA LEU A 731 -30.68 5.06 27.28
C LEU A 731 -29.36 4.98 26.52
N THR A 732 -29.43 4.39 25.32
CA THR A 732 -28.29 4.22 24.43
C THR A 732 -28.63 4.83 23.09
N LEU A 733 -27.76 5.70 22.57
CA LEU A 733 -27.92 6.26 21.24
C LEU A 733 -27.28 5.31 20.22
N ARG A 734 -27.96 5.07 19.12
CA ARG A 734 -27.45 4.24 18.02
C ARG A 734 -27.61 4.96 16.69
N SER A 735 -26.77 4.64 15.71
CA SER A 735 -26.99 5.09 14.34
C SER A 735 -28.16 4.34 13.70
N SER A 736 -28.70 4.87 12.59
CA SER A 736 -29.66 4.12 11.76
C SER A 736 -29.09 2.83 11.15
N SER A 737 -27.76 2.68 11.16
CA SER A 737 -27.02 1.48 10.76
C SER A 737 -26.69 0.56 11.95
N ASN A 738 -27.32 0.77 13.11
CA ASN A 738 -27.19 -0.04 14.31
C ASN A 738 -25.78 -0.02 14.95
N MET A 739 -25.05 1.10 14.86
CA MET A 739 -23.80 1.29 15.61
C MET A 739 -24.05 2.05 16.90
N PRO A 740 -23.45 1.66 18.04
CA PRO A 740 -23.54 2.43 19.28
C PRO A 740 -22.82 3.79 19.14
N LEU A 741 -23.46 4.85 19.64
CA LEU A 741 -22.97 6.23 19.62
C LEU A 741 -22.87 6.75 21.06
N GLY A 742 -21.72 7.33 21.39
CA GLY A 742 -21.46 7.88 22.72
C GLY A 742 -21.53 6.85 23.85
N ASP A 743 -21.52 7.35 25.08
CA ASP A 743 -21.70 6.53 26.28
C ASP A 743 -23.20 6.47 26.67
N PRO A 744 -23.70 5.33 27.14
CA PRO A 744 -25.07 5.23 27.65
C PRO A 744 -25.30 6.15 28.85
N ILE A 745 -26.50 6.72 28.96
CA ILE A 745 -26.89 7.52 30.12
C ILE A 745 -27.90 6.77 30.98
N SER A 746 -27.84 6.96 32.30
CA SER A 746 -28.85 6.49 33.24
C SER A 746 -29.67 7.68 33.72
N VAL A 747 -30.95 7.68 33.39
CA VAL A 747 -31.89 8.72 33.79
C VAL A 747 -32.69 8.20 34.97
N SER A 748 -32.56 8.85 36.13
CA SER A 748 -33.42 8.55 37.28
C SER A 748 -34.73 9.31 37.15
N VAL A 749 -35.83 8.55 37.11
CA VAL A 749 -37.19 9.04 36.93
C VAL A 749 -37.98 8.77 38.21
N HIS A 750 -38.43 9.82 38.88
CA HIS A 750 -39.37 9.73 39.99
C HIS A 750 -40.79 9.85 39.44
N SER A 751 -41.60 8.79 39.57
CA SER A 751 -43.03 8.84 39.22
C SER A 751 -43.88 9.11 40.45
N ASN A 752 -44.75 10.12 40.39
CA ASN A 752 -45.77 10.39 41.41
C ASN A 752 -47.13 9.74 41.08
N ALA A 753 -47.15 8.73 40.20
CA ALA A 753 -48.39 8.09 39.77
C ALA A 753 -49.04 7.28 40.90
N TYR A 754 -50.05 7.86 41.55
CA TYR A 754 -50.94 7.14 42.47
C TYR A 754 -51.70 6.06 41.68
N GLY A 755 -51.27 4.80 41.83
CA GLY A 755 -51.82 3.68 41.08
C GLY A 755 -53.33 3.49 41.26
N LYS A 756 -53.94 2.73 40.34
CA LYS A 756 -55.38 2.39 40.26
C LYS A 756 -56.02 1.98 41.60
N SER A 757 -55.22 1.54 42.58
CA SER A 757 -55.63 1.24 43.95
C SER A 757 -56.36 2.39 44.64
N LEU A 758 -55.91 3.65 44.51
CA LEU A 758 -56.60 4.78 45.15
C LEU A 758 -57.98 5.02 44.53
N PHE A 759 -58.08 4.87 43.20
CA PHE A 759 -59.36 4.94 42.49
C PHE A 759 -60.32 3.82 42.95
N TRP A 760 -59.85 2.58 43.07
CA TRP A 760 -60.67 1.48 43.57
C TRP A 760 -61.05 1.63 45.05
N ILE A 761 -60.17 2.17 45.88
CA ILE A 761 -60.48 2.51 47.28
C ILE A 761 -61.55 3.59 47.34
N THR A 762 -61.46 4.62 46.49
CA THR A 762 -62.41 5.74 46.44
C THR A 762 -63.77 5.28 45.89
N CYS A 763 -63.78 4.47 44.83
CA CYS A 763 -65.00 3.83 44.33
C CYS A 763 -65.60 2.87 45.35
N GLY A 764 -64.78 2.08 46.05
CA GLY A 764 -65.22 1.21 47.14
C GLY A 764 -65.86 1.99 48.28
N ALA A 765 -65.23 3.08 48.72
CA ALA A 765 -65.79 3.98 49.73
C ALA A 765 -67.07 4.68 49.25
N GLY A 766 -67.14 5.07 47.98
CA GLY A 766 -68.33 5.65 47.35
C GLY A 766 -69.50 4.67 47.28
N ILE A 767 -69.25 3.43 46.84
CA ILE A 767 -70.25 2.35 46.83
C ILE A 767 -70.70 2.03 48.27
N LEU A 768 -69.78 1.99 49.23
CA LEU A 768 -70.10 1.78 50.64
C LEU A 768 -70.99 2.91 51.16
N LEU A 769 -70.70 4.17 50.81
CA LEU A 769 -71.53 5.33 51.17
C LEU A 769 -72.92 5.25 50.53
N VAL A 770 -73.03 4.87 49.27
CA VAL A 770 -74.33 4.70 48.59
C VAL A 770 -75.12 3.54 49.19
N LEU A 771 -74.46 2.43 49.54
CA LEU A 771 -75.09 1.31 50.25
C LEU A 771 -75.54 1.71 51.66
N LEU A 772 -74.74 2.48 52.40
CA LEU A 772 -75.09 2.98 53.73
C LEU A 772 -76.22 4.01 53.66
N ALA A 773 -76.20 4.94 52.69
CA ALA A 773 -77.25 5.91 52.46
C ALA A 773 -78.56 5.26 51.97
N GLY A 774 -78.46 4.29 51.06
CA GLY A 774 -79.58 3.47 50.59
C GLY A 774 -80.18 2.62 51.71
N ARG A 775 -79.34 2.01 52.55
CA ARG A 775 -79.78 1.30 53.77
C ARG A 775 -80.47 2.25 54.75
N ARG A 776 -79.95 3.47 54.93
CA ARG A 776 -80.56 4.50 55.80
C ARG A 776 -81.94 4.93 55.28
N LEU A 777 -82.08 5.14 53.97
CA LEU A 777 -83.34 5.55 53.34
C LEU A 777 -84.38 4.41 53.35
N TRP A 778 -83.94 3.16 53.14
CA TRP A 778 -84.81 1.98 53.17
C TRP A 778 -85.30 1.64 54.59
N ARG A 779 -84.47 1.84 55.62
CA ARG A 779 -84.91 1.73 57.02
C ARG A 779 -85.89 2.84 57.42
N ARG A 780 -85.74 4.05 56.87
CA ARG A 780 -86.69 5.16 57.06
C ARG A 780 -88.06 4.86 56.44
N TYR A 781 -88.12 4.18 55.30
CA TYR A 781 -89.39 3.76 54.68
C TYR A 781 -90.08 2.55 55.35
N ARG A 782 -89.37 1.78 56.19
CA ARG A 782 -89.90 0.60 56.92
C ARG A 782 -90.16 0.83 58.42
N GLY A 783 -90.03 2.05 58.92
CA GLY A 783 -90.47 2.42 60.27
C GLY A 783 -89.72 1.73 61.42
N ARG A 784 -88.40 1.53 61.32
CA ARG A 784 -87.56 1.10 62.46
C ARG A 784 -86.48 2.14 62.79
N PRO A 785 -86.37 2.63 64.03
CA PRO A 785 -85.32 3.57 64.44
C PRO A 785 -83.91 2.95 64.33
N ASP A 786 -82.92 3.76 63.98
CA ASP A 786 -81.50 3.40 63.93
C ASP A 786 -80.89 3.54 65.34
N PRO A 787 -80.18 2.54 65.88
CA PRO A 787 -79.50 2.65 67.18
C PRO A 787 -78.41 3.75 67.23
N ALA A 788 -78.02 4.36 66.11
CA ALA A 788 -77.09 5.51 66.10
C ALA A 788 -77.72 6.83 66.61
N ASP A 789 -79.04 6.90 66.75
CA ASP A 789 -79.78 8.06 67.29
C ASP A 789 -80.23 7.87 68.75
N ALA A 790 -79.69 6.86 69.47
CA ALA A 790 -79.86 6.76 70.92
C ALA A 790 -78.98 7.79 71.62
N ASP A 791 -79.62 8.67 72.41
CA ASP A 791 -79.01 9.75 73.17
C ASP A 791 -77.68 9.35 73.82
N ARG A 792 -76.63 10.10 73.49
CA ARG A 792 -75.35 10.05 74.20
C ARG A 792 -75.58 10.65 75.59
N PRO A 793 -75.30 9.94 76.70
CA PRO A 793 -75.40 10.53 78.03
C PRO A 793 -74.45 11.74 78.15
N PRO A 794 -74.84 12.79 78.88
CA PRO A 794 -74.01 13.99 79.02
C PRO A 794 -72.67 13.67 79.67
N ALA A 795 -71.62 14.32 79.19
CA ALA A 795 -70.23 14.19 79.65
C ALA A 795 -70.13 14.31 81.18
N ASP A 796 -69.37 13.39 81.79
CA ASP A 796 -69.10 13.42 83.22
C ASP A 796 -68.10 14.54 83.58
N GLU A 797 -67.98 14.84 84.88
CA GLU A 797 -67.09 15.87 85.42
C GLU A 797 -65.60 15.65 85.07
N HIS A 798 -65.22 14.43 84.67
CA HIS A 798 -63.85 14.09 84.30
C HIS A 798 -63.52 14.57 82.88
N GLU A 799 -64.43 14.37 81.92
CA GLU A 799 -64.28 14.87 80.53
C GLU A 799 -64.26 16.41 80.45
N LYS A 800 -65.00 17.11 81.32
CA LYS A 800 -64.99 18.59 81.37
C LYS A 800 -63.66 19.16 81.89
N ARG A 801 -62.93 18.45 82.75
CA ARG A 801 -61.61 18.88 83.24
C ARG A 801 -60.51 18.73 82.19
N ILE A 802 -60.60 17.71 81.34
CA ILE A 802 -59.62 17.46 80.26
C ILE A 802 -59.78 18.49 79.13
N ALA A 803 -61.00 18.94 78.85
CA ALA A 803 -61.24 19.98 77.83
C ALA A 803 -60.70 21.37 78.24
N ASN A 804 -60.73 21.71 79.53
CA ASN A 804 -60.23 23.00 80.03
C ASN A 804 -58.69 23.07 80.14
N SER A 805 -57.98 21.94 80.22
CA SER A 805 -56.50 21.94 80.26
C SER A 805 -55.85 22.16 78.89
N TYR A 806 -56.53 21.79 77.80
CA TYR A 806 -56.04 22.02 76.43
C TYR A 806 -56.13 23.48 75.96
N ALA A 807 -57.02 24.29 76.55
CA ALA A 807 -57.16 25.70 76.18
C ALA A 807 -56.07 26.61 76.78
N ALA A 808 -55.33 26.15 77.80
CA ALA A 808 -54.33 26.96 78.52
C ALA A 808 -52.89 26.86 77.96
N HIS A 809 -52.62 26.02 76.95
CA HIS A 809 -51.26 25.75 76.44
C HIS A 809 -51.07 26.05 74.94
N ARG A 810 -51.78 27.04 74.40
CA ARG A 810 -51.55 27.49 73.01
C ARG A 810 -50.51 28.64 72.99
N PRO A 811 -49.27 28.43 72.52
CA PRO A 811 -48.33 29.53 72.32
C PRO A 811 -48.82 30.46 71.19
N PRO A 812 -48.58 31.78 71.29
CA PRO A 812 -49.04 32.75 70.29
C PRO A 812 -48.32 32.57 68.95
N ALA A 813 -49.08 32.66 67.86
CA ALA A 813 -48.58 32.61 66.49
C ALA A 813 -47.78 33.89 66.14
N PRO A 814 -46.67 33.80 65.39
CA PRO A 814 -45.92 34.97 64.95
C PRO A 814 -46.66 35.76 63.87
N HIS A 815 -46.57 37.09 63.96
CA HIS A 815 -47.05 38.07 62.98
C HIS A 815 -46.32 37.90 61.62
N GLU A 816 -47.09 37.75 60.53
CA GLU A 816 -46.63 38.01 59.17
C GLU A 816 -46.78 39.51 58.85
N THR A 817 -45.66 40.17 58.60
CA THR A 817 -45.56 41.48 57.92
C THR A 817 -45.80 41.30 56.41
N PRO A 818 -46.63 42.14 55.76
CA PRO A 818 -46.79 42.12 54.31
C PRO A 818 -45.91 43.19 53.64
N GLU A 819 -45.27 42.84 52.52
CA GLU A 819 -44.87 43.78 51.44
C GLU A 819 -44.16 43.02 50.29
N PRO A 820 -44.03 43.59 49.07
CA PRO A 820 -45.10 44.08 48.19
C PRO A 820 -44.97 43.49 46.76
N LYS A 821 -45.99 43.75 45.92
CA LYS A 821 -45.88 43.67 44.46
C LYS A 821 -45.18 44.92 43.92
N ASP A 822 -44.19 44.76 43.04
CA ASP A 822 -44.25 45.24 41.65
C ASP A 822 -42.90 45.06 40.90
N THR A 823 -43.02 44.95 39.56
CA THR A 823 -42.04 44.83 38.46
C THR A 823 -41.57 43.43 38.04
#